data_AF-A0A960MMI8-F1
#
_entry.id   AF-A0A960MMI8-F1
#
_cell.length_a   1.000
_cell.length_b   1.000
_cell.length_c   1.000
_cell.angle_alpha   90.00
_cell.angle_beta   90.00
_cell.angle_gamma   90.00
#
_symmetry.space_group_name_H-M   'P 1'
#
loop_
_entity.id
_entity.type
_entity.pdbx_description
1 polymer ?
#
loop_
_entity_poly.entity_id
_entity_poly.type
_entity_poly.pdbx_seq_one_letter_code
_entity_poly.pdbx_strand_id
1 'polypeptide(L)'
;LEQAEFISPYETVLKTCLFYLYKRLKNHQLEKLCHYCYVEAHVQSLQTGKTIDQTEMGLKFGQWCPGVPLSSFKGANPSVKQKIYATLKKSDEATLLYVVEFISPTITYYPFVVGSNGLNCISMFHSYMGHTGTPDRYLFPERTEFIEQKGTLGESLDTFMKKVEEVSVLNSDDPKQVLEEIIEQQFVKDPNLLALIDRGNALLGLSTDDVAERLFRYIQEKRPDLKGVAFFRKDALMILDETGVKPFHESKIKPDERITYYDGPHTYAANADQAKKKKAVVTLGEKTMFKEEMDQAIWRMRGLLTLDQSLKVVMTPYVARLIVQEGVPSKDELIAFMRKNEKKAFKQRHFTSVGQKGENLFRRVVLDQGLSFDKIKDTRNLIRANQSYVLTETTVDPKALYGGITKKVAPDTVIQAMKDKWIAELKDLEDILSDEQISYIEVEINALGEGAFPDEVSIKQVGEELVIGDDSQYGQTAISQVTANVDVEAQEVEQAQQTQTQTQTQSLQENQQVVPRDSWIYSFDPETIRIETTFTKLQEIFRGVEREECRAIADSLPPHIYGSWNLFKFPNIDPFGPKQKPIQDLIVYKKGGVTSLILVDQKEGLLWRERLKWSHSLQGECEVEISMIDLTTRACVARGRQEAFYSDAMTTRAIAILKFLSGEVDYAEDEKTPLTNFLKKDRYTFNRLEAHFHSVSYKHHKKKAFEGSVLQEIIRNVKASFYPCT
;
A
#
# COMPACT_ATOMS: atom_id res chain seq x y z
N LEU A 1 -18.02 8.17 -0.65
CA LEU A 1 -17.68 6.78 -0.86
C LEU A 1 -16.78 6.66 -2.09
N GLU A 2 -15.77 7.52 -2.21
CA GLU A 2 -14.88 7.60 -3.38
C GLU A 2 -13.67 6.66 -3.29
N GLN A 3 -13.49 5.92 -2.20
CA GLN A 3 -12.33 5.01 -2.06
C GLN A 3 -12.64 3.58 -1.57
N ALA A 4 -13.91 3.20 -1.40
CA ALA A 4 -14.26 1.83 -1.02
C ALA A 4 -14.50 0.98 -2.27
N GLU A 5 -13.43 0.65 -2.99
CA GLU A 5 -13.43 -0.37 -4.05
C GLU A 5 -13.42 -1.75 -3.39
N PHE A 6 -14.59 -2.30 -3.06
CA PHE A 6 -14.62 -3.73 -2.76
C PHE A 6 -14.65 -4.51 -4.06
N ILE A 7 -13.79 -5.51 -4.13
CA ILE A 7 -13.70 -6.42 -5.27
C ILE A 7 -15.05 -7.12 -5.47
N SER A 8 -15.77 -7.49 -4.42
CA SER A 8 -17.08 -8.13 -4.54
C SER A 8 -18.24 -7.12 -4.48
N PRO A 9 -19.14 -7.08 -5.49
CA PRO A 9 -20.34 -6.22 -5.44
C PRO A 9 -21.26 -6.60 -4.27
N TYR A 10 -21.31 -7.89 -3.89
CA TYR A 10 -22.13 -8.36 -2.78
C TYR A 10 -21.59 -7.90 -1.43
N GLU A 11 -20.27 -7.93 -1.25
CA GLU A 11 -19.63 -7.42 -0.04
C GLU A 11 -19.83 -5.90 0.08
N THR A 12 -19.70 -5.15 -1.04
CA THR A 12 -20.01 -3.72 -1.07
C THR A 12 -21.43 -3.46 -0.60
N VAL A 13 -22.42 -4.14 -1.17
CA VAL A 13 -23.83 -3.96 -0.83
C VAL A 13 -24.06 -4.32 0.64
N LEU A 14 -23.54 -5.45 1.11
CA LEU A 14 -23.72 -5.89 2.50
C LEU A 14 -23.09 -4.90 3.49
N LYS A 15 -21.84 -4.49 3.28
CA LYS A 15 -21.17 -3.51 4.14
C LYS A 15 -21.88 -2.16 4.11
N THR A 16 -22.38 -1.75 2.94
CA THR A 16 -23.20 -0.55 2.79
C THR A 16 -24.49 -0.67 3.61
N CYS A 17 -25.22 -1.78 3.50
CA CYS A 17 -26.40 -2.04 4.33
C CYS A 17 -26.07 -1.95 5.82
N LEU A 18 -25.03 -2.64 6.29
CA LEU A 18 -24.60 -2.62 7.69
C LEU A 18 -24.19 -1.21 8.15
N PHE A 19 -23.50 -0.46 7.31
CA PHE A 19 -23.11 0.91 7.58
C PHE A 19 -24.33 1.83 7.76
N TYR A 20 -25.31 1.75 6.85
CA TYR A 20 -26.53 2.54 6.93
C TYR A 20 -27.41 2.12 8.11
N LEU A 21 -27.46 0.83 8.45
CA LEU A 21 -28.13 0.34 9.66
C LEU A 21 -27.45 0.84 10.93
N TYR A 22 -26.12 0.96 10.93
CA TYR A 22 -25.37 1.47 12.07
C TYR A 22 -25.51 3.00 12.23
N LYS A 23 -25.24 3.77 11.18
CA LYS A 23 -25.26 5.25 11.22
C LYS A 23 -26.68 5.83 11.18
N ARG A 24 -27.64 5.06 10.65
CA ARG A 24 -29.02 5.46 10.34
C ARG A 24 -29.10 6.59 9.32
N LEU A 25 -30.28 6.72 8.70
CA LEU A 25 -30.53 7.75 7.70
C LEU A 25 -30.53 9.17 8.32
N LYS A 26 -29.97 10.12 7.57
CA LYS A 26 -30.06 11.56 7.84
C LYS A 26 -31.42 12.11 7.39
N ASN A 27 -31.82 13.28 7.91
CA ASN A 27 -33.13 13.86 7.62
C ASN A 27 -33.40 14.10 6.12
N HIS A 28 -32.39 14.54 5.36
CA HIS A 28 -32.57 14.72 3.91
C HIS A 28 -32.73 13.39 3.16
N GLN A 29 -32.11 12.30 3.65
CA GLN A 29 -32.25 10.96 3.09
C GLN A 29 -33.63 10.40 3.39
N LEU A 30 -34.15 10.65 4.59
CA LEU A 30 -35.51 10.33 5.00
C LEU A 30 -36.55 11.12 4.20
N GLU A 31 -36.32 12.40 3.93
CA GLU A 31 -37.17 13.21 3.04
C GLU A 31 -37.24 12.57 1.63
N LYS A 32 -36.08 12.20 1.07
CA LYS A 32 -36.00 11.53 -0.23
C LYS A 32 -36.72 10.17 -0.23
N LEU A 33 -36.57 9.38 0.83
CA LEU A 33 -37.26 8.09 1.01
C LEU A 33 -38.77 8.28 1.07
N CYS A 34 -39.26 9.19 1.91
CA CYS A 34 -40.68 9.48 2.04
C CYS A 34 -41.29 9.94 0.71
N HIS A 35 -40.57 10.77 -0.06
CA HIS A 35 -41.00 11.18 -1.39
C HIS A 35 -41.12 9.99 -2.34
N TYR A 36 -40.13 9.11 -2.37
CA TYR A 36 -40.18 7.87 -3.15
C TYR A 36 -41.35 6.98 -2.75
N CYS A 37 -41.53 6.72 -1.45
CA CYS A 37 -42.66 5.93 -0.96
C CYS A 37 -44.00 6.53 -1.40
N TYR A 38 -44.14 7.86 -1.33
CA TYR A 38 -45.34 8.55 -1.77
C TYR A 38 -45.60 8.38 -3.27
N VAL A 39 -44.57 8.56 -4.10
CA VAL A 39 -44.67 8.39 -5.57
C VAL A 39 -45.05 6.95 -5.91
N GLU A 40 -44.39 5.97 -5.30
CA GLU A 40 -44.65 4.55 -5.53
C GLU A 40 -46.07 4.15 -5.08
N ALA A 41 -46.49 4.61 -3.90
CA ALA A 41 -47.86 4.43 -3.41
C ALA A 41 -48.90 5.12 -4.32
N HIS A 42 -48.55 6.26 -4.93
CA HIS A 42 -49.45 6.94 -5.87
C HIS A 42 -49.62 6.15 -7.17
N VAL A 43 -48.52 5.59 -7.72
CA VAL A 43 -48.56 4.71 -8.89
C VAL A 43 -49.41 3.46 -8.61
N GLN A 44 -49.20 2.80 -7.46
CA GLN A 44 -49.99 1.64 -7.05
C GLN A 44 -51.48 1.99 -6.83
N SER A 45 -51.76 3.19 -6.30
CA SER A 45 -53.12 3.69 -6.08
C SER A 45 -53.87 3.83 -7.41
N LEU A 46 -53.21 4.39 -8.43
CA LEU A 46 -53.77 4.51 -9.79
C LEU A 46 -54.04 3.15 -10.45
N GLN A 47 -53.19 2.15 -10.21
CA GLN A 47 -53.34 0.80 -10.77
C GLN A 47 -54.42 -0.03 -10.09
N THR A 48 -54.60 0.13 -8.78
CA THR A 48 -55.46 -0.73 -7.96
C THR A 48 -56.78 -0.10 -7.53
N GLY A 49 -56.94 1.22 -7.72
CA GLY A 49 -58.08 1.99 -7.23
C GLY A 49 -58.11 2.18 -5.70
N LYS A 50 -57.07 1.73 -4.98
CA LYS A 50 -56.93 1.91 -3.52
C LYS A 50 -56.46 3.32 -3.18
N THR A 51 -56.70 3.79 -1.96
CA THR A 51 -56.08 5.05 -1.49
C THR A 51 -54.57 4.85 -1.26
N ILE A 52 -53.79 5.94 -1.25
CA ILE A 52 -52.32 5.92 -1.05
C ILE A 52 -51.93 5.06 0.16
N ASP A 53 -52.62 5.22 1.29
CA ASP A 53 -52.31 4.52 2.54
C ASP A 53 -52.74 3.03 2.52
N GLN A 54 -53.60 2.64 1.57
CA GLN A 54 -54.07 1.26 1.39
C GLN A 54 -53.25 0.47 0.36
N THR A 55 -52.32 1.14 -0.32
CA THR A 55 -51.38 0.48 -1.24
C THR A 55 -50.35 -0.36 -0.49
N GLU A 56 -49.63 -1.24 -1.18
CA GLU A 56 -48.59 -2.05 -0.54
C GLU A 56 -47.51 -1.16 0.08
N MET A 57 -47.07 -0.13 -0.64
CA MET A 57 -46.09 0.83 -0.12
C MET A 57 -46.65 1.68 1.02
N GLY A 58 -47.93 2.09 0.95
CA GLY A 58 -48.60 2.82 2.03
C GLY A 58 -48.70 1.99 3.32
N LEU A 59 -49.01 0.70 3.21
CA LEU A 59 -49.05 -0.22 4.34
C LEU A 59 -47.65 -0.48 4.92
N LYS A 60 -46.63 -0.70 4.07
CA LYS A 60 -45.23 -0.83 4.53
C LYS A 60 -44.77 0.42 5.27
N PHE A 61 -45.06 1.61 4.74
CA PHE A 61 -44.76 2.86 5.41
C PHE A 61 -45.48 2.98 6.76
N GLY A 62 -46.76 2.59 6.84
CA GLY A 62 -47.53 2.57 8.09
C GLY A 62 -46.96 1.61 9.15
N GLN A 63 -46.30 0.52 8.73
CA GLN A 63 -45.56 -0.37 9.64
C GLN A 63 -44.29 0.30 10.17
N TRP A 64 -43.54 1.01 9.31
CA TRP A 64 -42.32 1.71 9.72
C TRP A 64 -42.60 2.97 10.55
N CYS A 65 -43.75 3.61 10.33
CA CYS A 65 -44.16 4.82 11.04
C CYS A 65 -45.61 4.71 11.55
N PRO A 66 -45.86 3.92 12.63
CA PRO A 66 -47.20 3.70 13.15
C PRO A 66 -47.91 5.00 13.53
N GLY A 67 -49.19 5.11 13.15
CA GLY A 67 -50.04 6.25 13.48
C GLY A 67 -49.85 7.49 12.60
N VAL A 68 -48.98 7.43 11.58
CA VAL A 68 -48.82 8.51 10.60
C VAL A 68 -49.02 7.96 9.19
N PRO A 69 -50.13 8.29 8.50
CA PRO A 69 -50.36 7.83 7.15
C PRO A 69 -49.38 8.49 6.16
N LEU A 70 -48.95 7.76 5.14
CA LEU A 70 -48.03 8.27 4.11
C LEU A 70 -48.63 9.47 3.36
N SER A 71 -49.95 9.49 3.18
CA SER A 71 -50.67 10.62 2.59
C SER A 71 -50.45 11.95 3.34
N SER A 72 -50.21 11.89 4.65
CA SER A 72 -49.98 13.09 5.48
C SER A 72 -48.61 13.72 5.28
N PHE A 73 -47.67 13.06 4.61
CA PHE A 73 -46.34 13.60 4.35
C PHE A 73 -46.36 14.77 3.35
N LYS A 74 -47.24 14.72 2.35
CA LYS A 74 -47.34 15.75 1.31
C LYS A 74 -47.97 17.03 1.88
N GLY A 75 -47.17 18.10 1.95
CA GLY A 75 -47.59 19.37 2.56
C GLY A 75 -47.53 19.38 4.09
N ALA A 76 -46.91 18.37 4.71
CA ALA A 76 -46.71 18.34 6.15
C ALA A 76 -45.86 19.52 6.62
N ASN A 77 -46.23 20.09 7.77
CA ASN A 77 -45.40 21.09 8.43
C ASN A 77 -44.09 20.46 8.96
N PRO A 78 -43.05 21.27 9.25
CA PRO A 78 -41.76 20.76 9.70
C PRO A 78 -41.82 19.89 10.96
N SER A 79 -42.76 20.15 11.88
CA SER A 79 -42.88 19.39 13.13
C SER A 79 -43.45 17.98 12.92
N VAL A 80 -44.38 17.79 11.97
CA VAL A 80 -44.86 16.46 11.57
C VAL A 80 -43.77 15.68 10.83
N LYS A 81 -43.05 16.33 9.92
CA LYS A 81 -41.89 15.70 9.24
C LYS A 81 -40.83 15.24 10.23
N GLN A 82 -40.52 16.05 11.24
CA GLN A 82 -39.54 15.68 12.26
C GLN A 82 -39.96 14.46 13.08
N LYS A 83 -41.26 14.30 13.37
CA LYS A 83 -41.79 13.09 14.02
C LYS A 83 -41.66 11.86 13.11
N ILE A 84 -42.02 12.00 11.83
CA ILE A 84 -41.84 10.93 10.83
C ILE A 84 -40.37 10.50 10.77
N TYR A 85 -39.44 11.47 10.69
CA TYR A 85 -38.01 11.20 10.63
C TYR A 85 -37.48 10.51 11.88
N ALA A 86 -37.91 10.95 13.06
CA ALA A 86 -37.51 10.32 14.32
C ALA A 86 -37.94 8.84 14.41
N THR A 87 -39.07 8.48 13.80
CA THR A 87 -39.59 7.11 13.78
C THR A 87 -38.89 6.27 12.70
N LEU A 88 -38.85 6.77 11.45
CA LEU A 88 -38.22 6.05 10.33
C LEU A 88 -36.73 5.80 10.53
N LYS A 89 -36.04 6.71 11.22
CA LYS A 89 -34.61 6.54 11.57
C LYS A 89 -34.35 5.27 12.39
N LYS A 90 -35.37 4.69 13.04
CA LYS A 90 -35.28 3.45 13.82
C LYS A 90 -35.70 2.20 13.04
N SER A 91 -36.27 2.33 11.85
CA SER A 91 -36.69 1.18 11.04
C SER A 91 -35.52 0.67 10.19
N ASP A 92 -35.19 -0.60 10.39
CA ASP A 92 -34.19 -1.31 9.61
C ASP A 92 -34.68 -1.47 8.16
N GLU A 93 -35.95 -1.81 7.98
CA GLU A 93 -36.56 -2.00 6.66
C GLU A 93 -36.60 -0.71 5.83
N ALA A 94 -36.95 0.42 6.43
CA ALA A 94 -36.90 1.72 5.76
C ALA A 94 -35.47 2.10 5.35
N THR A 95 -34.51 1.78 6.22
CA THR A 95 -33.08 1.99 5.95
C THR A 95 -32.60 1.10 4.80
N LEU A 96 -32.96 -0.18 4.80
CA LEU A 96 -32.61 -1.13 3.74
C LEU A 96 -33.28 -0.77 2.41
N LEU A 97 -34.54 -0.34 2.41
CA LEU A 97 -35.19 0.15 1.20
C LEU A 97 -34.45 1.35 0.62
N TYR A 98 -34.02 2.30 1.47
CA TYR A 98 -33.23 3.43 1.00
C TYR A 98 -31.91 2.98 0.34
N VAL A 99 -31.22 2.01 0.93
CA VAL A 99 -29.99 1.47 0.35
C VAL A 99 -30.28 0.81 -1.00
N VAL A 100 -31.30 -0.04 -1.09
CA VAL A 100 -31.67 -0.74 -2.33
C VAL A 100 -32.05 0.22 -3.46
N GLU A 101 -32.84 1.26 -3.17
CA GLU A 101 -33.41 2.12 -4.21
C GLU A 101 -32.49 3.29 -4.61
N PHE A 102 -31.69 3.80 -3.68
CA PHE A 102 -30.89 5.01 -3.93
C PHE A 102 -29.39 4.79 -3.93
N ILE A 103 -28.89 3.80 -3.19
CA ILE A 103 -27.46 3.59 -3.04
C ILE A 103 -26.99 2.45 -3.95
N SER A 104 -27.68 1.30 -3.94
CA SER A 104 -27.33 0.14 -4.75
C SER A 104 -27.22 0.45 -6.25
N PRO A 105 -28.08 1.27 -6.87
CA PRO A 105 -27.95 1.60 -8.29
C PRO A 105 -26.75 2.51 -8.60
N THR A 106 -26.20 3.17 -7.57
CA THR A 106 -24.99 4.01 -7.71
C THR A 106 -23.70 3.22 -7.51
N ILE A 107 -23.79 1.98 -7.01
CA ILE A 107 -22.62 1.10 -6.86
C ILE A 107 -22.22 0.61 -8.25
N THR A 108 -21.09 1.09 -8.74
CA THR A 108 -20.43 0.56 -9.93
C THR A 108 -19.57 -0.63 -9.53
N TYR A 109 -19.55 -1.67 -10.36
CA TYR A 109 -18.64 -2.79 -10.22
C TYR A 109 -18.04 -3.13 -11.58
N TYR A 110 -16.82 -3.65 -11.54
CA TYR A 110 -16.11 -4.09 -12.73
C TYR A 110 -16.07 -5.60 -12.71
N PRO A 111 -16.77 -6.32 -13.63
CA PRO A 111 -16.82 -7.79 -13.61
C PRO A 111 -15.44 -8.43 -13.76
N PHE A 112 -14.49 -7.69 -14.34
CA PHE A 112 -13.10 -8.10 -14.48
C PHE A 112 -12.20 -6.97 -14.02
N VAL A 113 -11.15 -7.33 -13.27
CA VAL A 113 -10.07 -6.41 -12.91
C VAL A 113 -8.73 -7.02 -13.33
N VAL A 114 -7.78 -6.18 -13.71
CA VAL A 114 -6.38 -6.62 -13.81
C VAL A 114 -5.90 -6.79 -12.37
N GLY A 115 -5.92 -8.04 -11.88
CA GLY A 115 -5.51 -8.32 -10.51
C GLY A 115 -4.07 -7.86 -10.29
N SER A 116 -3.84 -6.98 -9.31
CA SER A 116 -2.51 -6.47 -8.97
C SER A 116 -2.22 -6.74 -7.50
N ASN A 117 -1.22 -7.58 -7.22
CA ASN A 117 -0.68 -7.87 -5.91
C ASN A 117 0.85 -7.70 -5.94
N GLY A 118 1.51 -7.74 -4.77
CA GLY A 118 2.95 -7.50 -4.69
C GLY A 118 3.79 -8.42 -5.57
N LEU A 119 3.32 -9.64 -5.86
CA LEU A 119 4.02 -10.62 -6.67
C LEU A 119 3.81 -10.39 -8.18
N ASN A 120 2.55 -10.22 -8.60
CA ASN A 120 2.20 -10.10 -10.00
C ASN A 120 2.45 -8.69 -10.57
N CYS A 121 2.43 -7.66 -9.73
CA CYS A 121 2.71 -6.29 -10.12
C CYS A 121 4.14 -6.20 -10.62
N ILE A 122 5.07 -6.77 -9.86
CA ILE A 122 6.48 -6.87 -10.22
C ILE A 122 6.66 -7.63 -11.54
N SER A 123 5.94 -8.73 -11.77
CA SER A 123 6.01 -9.50 -13.01
C SER A 123 5.59 -8.72 -14.26
N MET A 124 4.81 -7.64 -14.12
CA MET A 124 4.41 -6.79 -15.25
C MET A 124 5.52 -5.83 -15.70
N PHE A 125 6.61 -5.70 -14.95
CA PHE A 125 7.73 -4.82 -15.27
C PHE A 125 8.96 -5.62 -15.69
N HIS A 126 9.71 -5.08 -16.67
CA HIS A 126 10.98 -5.67 -17.12
C HIS A 126 12.05 -5.70 -16.02
N SER A 127 12.07 -4.68 -15.16
CA SER A 127 13.00 -4.54 -14.04
C SER A 127 12.33 -3.75 -12.91
N TYR A 128 12.69 -4.05 -11.67
CA TYR A 128 12.19 -3.34 -10.49
C TYR A 128 13.27 -3.22 -9.42
N MET A 129 13.12 -2.21 -8.57
CA MET A 129 13.89 -2.03 -7.36
C MET A 129 12.93 -1.56 -6.27
N GLY A 130 13.01 -2.18 -5.10
CA GLY A 130 12.16 -1.87 -3.96
C GLY A 130 12.98 -1.73 -2.69
N HIS A 131 12.48 -0.90 -1.77
CA HIS A 131 13.02 -0.78 -0.42
C HIS A 131 11.91 -1.11 0.56
N THR A 132 12.24 -1.88 1.59
CA THR A 132 11.32 -2.19 2.68
C THR A 132 12.10 -2.18 3.98
N GLY A 133 11.48 -1.63 5.03
CA GLY A 133 12.05 -1.69 6.38
C GLY A 133 11.93 -3.09 7.00
N THR A 134 11.07 -3.94 6.46
CA THR A 134 10.67 -5.21 7.10
C THR A 134 10.65 -6.35 6.06
N PRO A 135 11.79 -6.63 5.42
CA PRO A 135 11.83 -7.54 4.27
C PRO A 135 11.63 -9.00 4.65
N ASP A 136 10.86 -9.74 3.86
CA ASP A 136 10.74 -11.19 3.96
C ASP A 136 10.89 -11.87 2.60
N ARG A 137 12.02 -12.56 2.40
CA ARG A 137 12.35 -13.21 1.12
C ARG A 137 11.23 -14.14 0.62
N TYR A 138 10.53 -14.82 1.52
CA TYR A 138 9.53 -15.82 1.12
C TYR A 138 8.26 -15.20 0.54
N LEU A 139 8.04 -13.90 0.78
CA LEU A 139 6.87 -13.15 0.31
C LEU A 139 7.13 -12.41 -1.01
N PHE A 140 8.37 -12.41 -1.51
CA PHE A 140 8.73 -11.74 -2.76
C PHE A 140 8.80 -12.72 -3.95
N PRO A 141 8.74 -12.21 -5.19
CA PRO A 141 8.94 -13.05 -6.39
C PRO A 141 10.30 -13.76 -6.36
N GLU A 142 10.40 -14.94 -6.97
CA GLU A 142 11.62 -15.76 -6.90
C GLU A 142 12.86 -15.08 -7.50
N ARG A 143 12.67 -14.21 -8.50
CA ARG A 143 13.76 -13.45 -9.14
C ARG A 143 14.21 -12.24 -8.31
N THR A 144 13.67 -12.03 -7.10
CA THR A 144 14.07 -10.92 -6.24
C THR A 144 15.44 -11.18 -5.63
N GLU A 145 16.46 -10.48 -6.12
CA GLU A 145 17.72 -10.40 -5.39
C GLU A 145 17.52 -9.57 -4.14
N PHE A 146 17.63 -10.22 -2.99
CA PHE A 146 17.42 -9.59 -1.72
C PHE A 146 18.75 -9.14 -1.10
N ILE A 147 18.91 -7.83 -0.91
CA ILE A 147 20.10 -7.21 -0.33
C ILE A 147 19.80 -6.79 1.11
N GLU A 148 20.24 -7.60 2.07
CA GLU A 148 20.10 -7.26 3.49
C GLU A 148 21.16 -6.27 3.96
N GLN A 149 20.71 -5.21 4.62
CA GLN A 149 21.59 -4.44 5.50
C GLN A 149 21.78 -5.23 6.81
N LYS A 150 22.93 -5.91 6.91
CA LYS A 150 23.27 -6.69 8.11
C LYS A 150 23.28 -5.80 9.35
N GLY A 151 22.64 -6.28 10.41
CA GLY A 151 22.66 -5.65 11.74
C GLY A 151 21.46 -4.79 12.08
N THR A 152 20.64 -4.34 11.11
CA THR A 152 19.50 -3.43 11.36
C THR A 152 18.52 -3.97 12.40
N LEU A 153 18.07 -5.22 12.26
CA LEU A 153 17.17 -5.84 13.25
C LEU A 153 17.84 -6.02 14.62
N GLY A 154 19.14 -6.29 14.64
CA GLY A 154 19.92 -6.39 15.86
C GLY A 154 20.01 -5.05 16.59
N GLU A 155 20.19 -3.95 15.86
CA GLU A 155 20.17 -2.58 16.39
C GLU A 155 18.81 -2.24 16.99
N SER A 156 17.72 -2.57 16.32
CA SER A 156 16.37 -2.37 16.85
C SER A 156 16.11 -3.15 18.14
N LEU A 157 16.52 -4.43 18.19
CA LEU A 157 16.40 -5.27 19.38
C LEU A 157 17.25 -4.73 20.54
N ASP A 158 18.51 -4.39 20.29
CA ASP A 158 19.42 -3.82 21.28
C ASP A 158 18.91 -2.46 21.79
N THR A 159 18.41 -1.61 20.89
CA THR A 159 17.79 -0.33 21.23
C THR A 159 16.55 -0.54 22.10
N PHE A 160 15.65 -1.46 21.72
CA PHE A 160 14.47 -1.78 22.53
C PHE A 160 14.88 -2.23 23.94
N MET A 161 15.83 -3.15 24.05
CA MET A 161 16.31 -3.66 25.35
C MET A 161 16.91 -2.56 26.24
N LYS A 162 17.71 -1.66 25.66
CA LYS A 162 18.39 -0.58 26.37
C LYS A 162 17.48 0.59 26.70
N LYS A 163 16.57 0.95 25.80
CA LYS A 163 15.79 2.20 25.88
C LYS A 163 14.39 2.03 26.43
N VAL A 164 13.85 0.83 26.49
CA VAL A 164 12.66 0.57 27.32
C VAL A 164 13.10 0.65 28.78
N GLU A 165 12.60 1.61 29.54
CA GLU A 165 12.95 1.75 30.97
C GLU A 165 12.02 0.94 31.87
N GLU A 166 10.76 0.84 31.47
CA GLU A 166 9.69 0.27 32.28
C GLU A 166 8.72 -0.52 31.41
N VAL A 167 8.25 -1.64 31.95
CA VAL A 167 7.11 -2.40 31.45
C VAL A 167 6.05 -2.38 32.55
N SER A 168 4.80 -2.08 32.21
CA SER A 168 3.70 -2.09 33.19
C SER A 168 2.42 -2.66 32.60
N VAL A 169 1.62 -3.26 33.47
CA VAL A 169 0.29 -3.80 33.14
C VAL A 169 -0.76 -2.85 33.72
N LEU A 170 -1.68 -2.40 32.87
CA LEU A 170 -2.84 -1.58 33.27
C LEU A 170 -3.87 -2.46 33.99
N ASN A 171 -4.92 -1.87 34.57
CA ASN A 171 -5.94 -2.61 35.33
C ASN A 171 -7.21 -2.90 34.52
N SER A 172 -7.45 -2.15 33.45
CA SER A 172 -8.62 -2.30 32.59
C SER A 172 -8.28 -2.75 31.17
N ASP A 173 -9.23 -3.42 30.54
CA ASP A 173 -9.27 -3.72 29.10
C ASP A 173 -10.24 -2.75 28.36
N ASP A 174 -10.98 -1.88 29.07
CA ASP A 174 -11.87 -0.89 28.46
C ASP A 174 -11.07 0.31 27.90
N PRO A 175 -11.22 0.68 26.60
CA PRO A 175 -10.41 1.72 25.97
C PRO A 175 -10.44 3.08 26.67
N LYS A 176 -11.59 3.49 27.23
CA LYS A 176 -11.70 4.78 27.94
C LYS A 176 -10.93 4.71 29.24
N GLN A 177 -11.12 3.65 30.03
CA GLN A 177 -10.39 3.46 31.28
C GLN A 177 -8.89 3.29 31.05
N VAL A 178 -8.50 2.58 30.00
CA VAL A 178 -7.09 2.44 29.57
C VAL A 178 -6.45 3.82 29.33
N LEU A 179 -7.13 4.73 28.63
CA LEU A 179 -6.62 6.08 28.41
C LEU A 179 -6.45 6.84 29.72
N GLU A 180 -7.45 6.79 30.60
CA GLU A 180 -7.37 7.43 31.93
C GLU A 180 -6.20 6.86 32.74
N GLU A 181 -6.03 5.54 32.77
CA GLU A 181 -4.94 4.89 33.49
C GLU A 181 -3.57 5.25 32.89
N ILE A 182 -3.42 5.35 31.57
CA ILE A 182 -2.19 5.81 30.94
C ILE A 182 -1.88 7.25 31.40
N ILE A 183 -2.87 8.13 31.43
CA ILE A 183 -2.67 9.51 31.89
C ILE A 183 -2.26 9.53 33.37
N GLU A 184 -3.00 8.87 34.24
CA GLU A 184 -2.80 8.90 35.70
C GLU A 184 -1.56 8.14 36.17
N GLN A 185 -1.27 7.00 35.55
CA GLN A 185 -0.19 6.12 36.00
C GLN A 185 1.12 6.38 35.26
N GLN A 186 1.08 6.94 34.06
CA GLN A 186 2.28 7.23 33.27
C GLN A 186 2.54 8.74 33.20
N PHE A 187 1.69 9.51 32.52
CA PHE A 187 1.96 10.94 32.26
C PHE A 187 1.99 11.82 33.51
N VAL A 188 1.10 11.59 34.48
CA VAL A 188 1.10 12.33 35.76
C VAL A 188 2.36 12.01 36.58
N LYS A 189 2.86 10.76 36.54
CA LYS A 189 4.02 10.33 37.32
C LYS A 189 5.36 10.71 36.69
N ASP A 190 5.43 10.83 35.37
CA ASP A 190 6.65 11.20 34.65
C ASP A 190 6.41 12.37 33.68
N PRO A 191 6.75 13.62 34.07
CA PRO A 191 6.57 14.79 33.23
C PRO A 191 7.45 14.79 31.96
N ASN A 192 8.39 13.85 31.83
CA ASN A 192 9.18 13.69 30.61
C ASN A 192 8.48 12.88 29.53
N LEU A 193 7.33 12.27 29.80
CA LEU A 193 6.51 11.64 28.77
C LEU A 193 5.80 12.70 27.94
N LEU A 194 6.16 12.77 26.65
CA LEU A 194 5.57 13.70 25.67
C LEU A 194 5.06 12.98 24.42
N ALA A 195 5.02 11.64 24.42
CA ALA A 195 4.45 10.88 23.33
C ALA A 195 3.65 9.67 23.82
N LEU A 196 2.53 9.41 23.17
CA LEU A 196 1.73 8.19 23.30
C LEU A 196 1.65 7.52 21.93
N ILE A 197 2.15 6.29 21.85
CA ILE A 197 2.23 5.50 20.62
C ILE A 197 1.34 4.27 20.81
N ASP A 198 0.10 4.33 20.33
CA ASP A 198 -0.88 3.26 20.49
C ASP A 198 -0.71 2.15 19.44
N ARG A 199 0.45 1.49 19.44
CA ARG A 199 0.72 0.39 18.48
C ARG A 199 -0.10 -0.86 18.77
N GLY A 200 -0.37 -1.12 20.05
CA GLY A 200 -1.14 -2.26 20.52
C GLY A 200 -2.65 -2.16 20.29
N ASN A 201 -3.13 -1.02 19.75
CA ASN A 201 -4.55 -0.70 19.62
C ASN A 201 -5.31 -0.81 20.96
N ALA A 202 -4.67 -0.40 22.06
CA ALA A 202 -5.28 -0.42 23.38
C ALA A 202 -6.39 0.62 23.52
N LEU A 203 -6.40 1.65 22.65
CA LEU A 203 -7.43 2.68 22.58
C LEU A 203 -8.43 2.45 21.44
N LEU A 204 -8.47 1.23 20.87
CA LEU A 204 -9.39 0.89 19.78
C LEU A 204 -10.85 1.14 20.20
N GLY A 205 -11.56 1.94 19.41
CA GLY A 205 -12.94 2.34 19.70
C GLY A 205 -13.09 3.78 20.18
N LEU A 206 -11.97 4.47 20.48
CA LEU A 206 -11.95 5.92 20.66
C LEU A 206 -11.60 6.61 19.34
N SER A 207 -12.22 7.76 19.07
CA SER A 207 -11.75 8.60 17.96
C SER A 207 -10.43 9.26 18.34
N THR A 208 -9.59 9.58 17.34
CA THR A 208 -8.32 10.29 17.60
C THR A 208 -8.56 11.67 18.22
N ASP A 209 -9.69 12.29 17.88
CA ASP A 209 -10.18 13.54 18.48
C ASP A 209 -10.49 13.38 19.96
N ASP A 210 -11.21 12.33 20.37
CA ASP A 210 -11.52 12.07 21.78
C ASP A 210 -10.23 11.90 22.62
N VAL A 211 -9.25 11.17 22.07
CA VAL A 211 -7.95 10.97 22.74
C VAL A 211 -7.19 12.30 22.85
N ALA A 212 -7.13 13.08 21.77
CA ALA A 212 -6.45 14.37 21.75
C ALA A 212 -7.09 15.37 22.72
N GLU A 213 -8.42 15.46 22.73
CA GLU A 213 -9.16 16.30 23.68
C GLU A 213 -8.90 15.89 25.12
N ARG A 214 -8.90 14.59 25.42
CA ARG A 214 -8.66 14.12 26.78
C ARG A 214 -7.24 14.41 27.25
N LEU A 215 -6.24 14.20 26.39
CA LEU A 215 -4.84 14.58 26.66
C LEU A 215 -4.69 16.09 26.83
N PHE A 216 -5.42 16.90 26.06
CA PHE A 216 -5.37 18.36 26.17
C PHE A 216 -6.01 18.85 27.48
N ARG A 217 -7.12 18.26 27.93
CA ARG A 217 -7.67 18.52 29.27
C ARG A 217 -6.66 18.21 30.37
N TYR A 218 -5.96 17.08 30.27
CA TYR A 218 -4.85 16.78 31.19
C TYR A 218 -3.76 17.86 31.16
N ILE A 219 -3.39 18.37 29.98
CA ILE A 219 -2.43 19.48 29.85
C ILE A 219 -2.92 20.71 30.62
N GLN A 220 -4.18 21.12 30.40
CA GLN A 220 -4.77 22.28 31.07
C GLN A 220 -4.83 22.11 32.59
N GLU A 221 -5.12 20.91 33.08
CA GLU A 221 -5.26 20.62 34.50
C GLU A 221 -3.93 20.45 35.23
N LYS A 222 -2.91 19.89 34.57
CA LYS A 222 -1.72 19.35 35.26
C LYS A 222 -0.37 19.73 34.63
N ARG A 223 -0.33 20.24 33.39
CA ARG A 223 0.92 20.53 32.65
C ARG A 223 0.89 21.91 31.98
N PRO A 224 0.89 23.01 32.76
CA PRO A 224 0.89 24.36 32.22
C PRO A 224 2.14 24.71 31.40
N ASP A 225 3.19 23.87 31.46
CA ASP A 225 4.38 23.96 30.62
C ASP A 225 4.14 23.52 29.16
N LEU A 226 3.09 22.75 28.91
CA LEU A 226 2.71 22.28 27.58
C LEU A 226 1.58 23.13 27.00
N LYS A 227 1.55 23.25 25.68
CA LYS A 227 0.69 24.17 24.93
C LYS A 227 -0.30 23.48 24.01
N GLY A 228 -0.14 22.18 23.75
CA GLY A 228 -1.05 21.46 22.88
C GLY A 228 -0.77 19.98 22.72
N VAL A 229 -1.62 19.32 21.93
CA VAL A 229 -1.53 17.91 21.57
C VAL A 229 -1.47 17.78 20.06
N ALA A 230 -0.39 17.20 19.53
CA ALA A 230 -0.29 16.83 18.12
C ALA A 230 -0.86 15.43 17.90
N PHE A 231 -1.70 15.25 16.88
CA PHE A 231 -2.38 13.99 16.58
C PHE A 231 -2.76 13.93 15.10
N PHE A 232 -3.24 12.78 14.63
CA PHE A 232 -3.63 12.60 13.23
C PHE A 232 -5.15 12.59 13.07
N ARG A 233 -5.63 13.31 12.06
CA ARG A 233 -7.02 13.31 11.62
C ARG A 233 -7.03 13.12 10.10
N LYS A 234 -7.55 11.98 9.63
CA LYS A 234 -7.64 11.65 8.19
C LYS A 234 -6.28 11.80 7.48
N ASP A 235 -5.24 11.14 8.02
CA ASP A 235 -3.84 11.18 7.57
C ASP A 235 -3.11 12.54 7.65
N ALA A 236 -3.81 13.61 8.05
CA ALA A 236 -3.21 14.90 8.29
C ALA A 236 -2.74 15.04 9.74
N LEU A 237 -1.50 15.52 9.93
CA LEU A 237 -1.01 15.89 11.24
C LEU A 237 -1.66 17.22 11.66
N MET A 238 -2.39 17.17 12.78
CA MET A 238 -3.11 18.27 13.40
C MET A 238 -2.48 18.63 14.75
N ILE A 239 -2.84 19.80 15.26
CA ILE A 239 -2.58 20.16 16.66
C ILE A 239 -3.87 20.70 17.29
N LEU A 240 -4.13 20.28 18.52
CA LEU A 240 -5.14 20.86 19.40
C LEU A 240 -4.43 21.75 20.43
N ASP A 241 -4.80 23.02 20.48
CA ASP A 241 -4.38 23.96 21.50
C ASP A 241 -5.58 24.80 22.01
N GLU A 242 -5.31 25.85 22.79
CA GLU A 242 -6.35 26.74 23.36
C GLU A 242 -7.23 27.43 22.31
N THR A 243 -6.73 27.55 21.06
CA THR A 243 -7.46 28.14 19.94
C THR A 243 -8.32 27.13 19.18
N GLY A 244 -8.20 25.84 19.51
CA GLY A 244 -8.90 24.73 18.86
C GLY A 244 -7.97 23.86 18.01
N VAL A 245 -8.58 23.06 17.13
CA VAL A 245 -7.85 22.16 16.23
C VAL A 245 -7.46 22.89 14.95
N LYS A 246 -6.18 22.82 14.58
CA LYS A 246 -5.65 23.39 13.33
C LYS A 246 -4.57 22.52 12.70
N PRO A 247 -4.26 22.69 11.40
CA PRO A 247 -3.16 22.01 10.75
C PRO A 247 -1.84 22.24 11.47
N PHE A 248 -1.05 21.19 11.65
CA PHE A 248 0.16 21.27 12.47
C PHE A 248 1.21 22.26 11.94
N HIS A 249 1.28 22.45 10.61
CA HIS A 249 2.22 23.37 9.97
C HIS A 249 1.95 24.86 10.28
N GLU A 250 0.74 25.19 10.73
CA GLU A 250 0.37 26.54 11.17
C GLU A 250 0.80 26.81 12.63
N SER A 251 1.21 25.77 13.34
CA SER A 251 1.60 25.88 14.75
C SER A 251 3.08 26.20 14.92
N LYS A 252 3.35 27.04 15.92
CA LYS A 252 4.71 27.34 16.39
C LYS A 252 5.10 26.55 17.65
N ILE A 253 4.22 25.67 18.14
CA ILE A 253 4.45 24.88 19.36
C ILE A 253 5.59 23.91 19.10
N LYS A 254 6.65 23.97 19.92
CA LYS A 254 7.84 23.13 19.75
C LYS A 254 7.60 21.70 20.25
N PRO A 255 8.44 20.72 19.84
CA PRO A 255 8.34 19.34 20.35
C PRO A 255 8.36 19.23 21.88
N ASP A 256 9.12 20.09 22.58
CA ASP A 256 9.21 20.09 24.04
C ASP A 256 7.99 20.73 24.74
N GLU A 257 7.07 21.33 23.99
CA GLU A 257 5.91 22.08 24.49
C GLU A 257 4.58 21.37 24.14
N ARG A 258 4.61 20.10 23.76
CA ARG A 258 3.41 19.35 23.36
C ARG A 258 3.48 17.87 23.71
N ILE A 259 2.33 17.23 23.78
CA ILE A 259 2.21 15.77 23.70
C ILE A 259 1.95 15.38 22.24
N THR A 260 2.57 14.30 21.74
CA THR A 260 2.24 13.72 20.43
C THR A 260 1.53 12.39 20.61
N TYR A 261 0.36 12.23 19.99
CA TYR A 261 -0.38 10.98 19.94
C TYR A 261 -0.28 10.35 18.55
N TYR A 262 0.16 9.09 18.51
CA TYR A 262 0.13 8.23 17.33
C TYR A 262 -0.88 7.11 17.58
N ASP A 263 -1.90 7.02 16.75
CA ASP A 263 -2.78 5.86 16.72
C ASP A 263 -2.10 4.67 16.00
N GLY A 264 -2.77 3.52 15.96
CA GLY A 264 -2.27 2.30 15.31
C GLY A 264 -1.75 2.54 13.88
N PRO A 265 -2.57 3.05 12.94
CA PRO A 265 -2.14 3.34 11.56
C PRO A 265 -0.96 4.30 11.45
N HIS A 266 -0.93 5.37 12.26
CA HIS A 266 0.09 6.42 12.19
C HIS A 266 1.37 6.08 12.97
N THR A 267 1.48 4.88 13.53
CA THR A 267 2.80 4.35 13.95
C THR A 267 3.69 3.99 12.76
N TYR A 268 3.12 3.84 11.56
CA TYR A 268 3.84 3.58 10.31
C TYR A 268 3.96 4.85 9.45
N ALA A 269 5.13 5.09 8.87
CA ALA A 269 5.44 6.18 7.92
C ALA A 269 5.08 7.64 8.33
N ALA A 270 4.47 7.87 9.50
CA ALA A 270 4.10 9.20 9.95
C ALA A 270 5.28 9.93 10.63
N ASN A 271 5.45 11.21 10.32
CA ASN A 271 6.58 11.98 10.84
C ASN A 271 6.09 13.17 11.69
N ALA A 272 6.47 13.16 12.97
CA ALA A 272 6.31 14.31 13.86
C ALA A 272 7.54 14.38 14.76
N ASP A 273 8.24 15.51 14.74
CA ASP A 273 9.48 15.68 15.50
C ASP A 273 9.19 15.55 17.00
N GLN A 274 10.02 14.75 17.68
CA GLN A 274 9.94 14.52 19.12
C GLN A 274 11.02 15.29 19.88
N ALA A 275 10.71 15.62 21.12
CA ALA A 275 11.61 16.31 22.02
C ALA A 275 12.88 15.50 22.34
N LYS A 276 14.03 16.16 22.39
CA LYS A 276 15.35 15.48 22.35
C LYS A 276 15.67 14.60 23.56
N LYS A 277 15.12 14.89 24.74
CA LYS A 277 15.41 14.17 26.00
C LYS A 277 14.14 13.69 26.70
N LYS A 278 13.17 13.24 25.90
CA LYS A 278 11.81 12.92 26.36
C LYS A 278 11.45 11.50 26.01
N LYS A 279 10.41 11.02 26.68
CA LYS A 279 10.01 9.63 26.69
C LYS A 279 8.68 9.44 25.96
N ALA A 280 8.44 8.21 25.51
CA ALA A 280 7.15 7.80 24.97
C ALA A 280 6.54 6.64 25.78
N VAL A 281 5.21 6.64 25.90
CA VAL A 281 4.44 5.43 26.22
C VAL A 281 4.15 4.70 24.92
N VAL A 282 4.43 3.40 24.85
CA VAL A 282 4.09 2.53 23.73
C VAL A 282 3.17 1.43 24.22
N THR A 283 2.02 1.25 23.56
CA THR A 283 1.09 0.16 23.91
C THR A 283 1.50 -1.14 23.19
N LEU A 284 1.34 -2.28 23.85
CA LEU A 284 1.53 -3.62 23.29
C LEU A 284 0.18 -4.34 23.20
N GLY A 285 -0.09 -4.96 22.05
CA GLY A 285 -1.35 -5.67 21.75
C GLY A 285 -1.16 -7.17 21.57
N GLU A 286 -2.27 -7.91 21.50
CA GLU A 286 -2.27 -9.38 21.39
C GLU A 286 -1.55 -9.95 20.16
N LYS A 287 -1.55 -9.18 19.07
CA LYS A 287 -1.00 -9.58 17.77
C LYS A 287 0.30 -8.85 17.43
N THR A 288 0.81 -8.02 18.35
CA THR A 288 1.97 -7.19 18.04
C THR A 288 3.17 -8.04 17.64
N MET A 289 3.77 -7.72 16.50
CA MET A 289 4.98 -8.35 15.94
C MET A 289 6.20 -7.44 16.15
N PHE A 290 7.38 -8.03 16.33
CA PHE A 290 8.55 -7.21 16.66
C PHE A 290 9.02 -6.40 15.44
N LYS A 291 9.40 -7.08 14.36
CA LYS A 291 10.01 -6.47 13.18
C LYS A 291 9.09 -5.52 12.43
N GLU A 292 7.81 -5.88 12.29
CA GLU A 292 6.88 -5.13 11.45
C GLU A 292 6.18 -3.97 12.15
N GLU A 293 5.98 -4.10 13.45
CA GLU A 293 5.06 -3.24 14.18
C GLU A 293 5.77 -2.52 15.32
N MET A 294 6.37 -3.27 16.25
CA MET A 294 7.07 -2.66 17.39
C MET A 294 8.28 -1.84 16.93
N ASP A 295 9.08 -2.36 16.01
CA ASP A 295 10.22 -1.64 15.43
C ASP A 295 9.79 -0.28 14.85
N GLN A 296 8.75 -0.28 14.02
CA GLN A 296 8.23 0.94 13.41
C GLN A 296 7.70 1.95 14.44
N ALA A 297 7.05 1.44 15.51
CA ALA A 297 6.53 2.23 16.61
C ALA A 297 7.64 2.88 17.44
N ILE A 298 8.65 2.11 17.89
CA ILE A 298 9.73 2.67 18.70
C ILE A 298 10.51 3.76 17.96
N TRP A 299 10.71 3.59 16.64
CA TRP A 299 11.39 4.59 15.83
C TRP A 299 10.59 5.87 15.58
N ARG A 300 9.36 6.03 16.11
CA ARG A 300 8.74 7.37 16.21
C ARG A 300 9.57 8.27 17.13
N MET A 301 10.27 7.68 18.09
CA MET A 301 11.32 8.33 18.87
C MET A 301 12.65 8.25 18.10
N ARG A 302 12.80 9.08 17.06
CA ARG A 302 13.99 9.06 16.16
C ARG A 302 15.33 9.32 16.86
N GLY A 303 15.28 9.90 18.06
CA GLY A 303 16.43 10.17 18.91
C GLY A 303 16.83 9.02 19.83
N LEU A 304 16.27 7.81 19.72
CA LEU A 304 16.63 6.69 20.61
C LEU A 304 18.13 6.36 20.59
N LEU A 305 18.78 6.41 19.41
CA LEU A 305 20.22 6.11 19.29
C LEU A 305 21.12 7.30 19.63
N THR A 306 20.73 8.49 19.19
CA THR A 306 21.61 9.67 19.15
C THR A 306 21.32 10.68 20.25
N LEU A 307 20.17 10.56 20.90
CA LEU A 307 19.69 11.47 21.94
C LEU A 307 19.25 10.66 23.17
N ASP A 308 18.87 11.39 24.21
CA ASP A 308 18.46 10.82 25.50
C ASP A 308 16.95 10.53 25.53
N GLN A 309 16.46 9.92 24.45
CA GLN A 309 15.09 9.42 24.37
C GLN A 309 15.00 7.99 24.91
N SER A 310 13.85 7.66 25.50
CA SER A 310 13.54 6.34 26.04
C SER A 310 12.04 6.04 25.98
N LEU A 311 11.66 4.83 26.36
CA LEU A 311 10.33 4.28 26.17
C LEU A 311 9.81 3.65 27.46
N LYS A 312 8.50 3.68 27.64
CA LYS A 312 7.76 2.83 28.58
C LYS A 312 6.78 1.98 27.79
N VAL A 313 6.73 0.68 28.07
CA VAL A 313 5.78 -0.22 27.43
C VAL A 313 4.63 -0.51 28.37
N VAL A 314 3.41 -0.30 27.89
CA VAL A 314 2.18 -0.59 28.64
C VAL A 314 1.34 -1.62 27.90
N MET A 315 0.60 -2.43 28.63
CA MET A 315 -0.33 -3.40 28.06
C MET A 315 -1.54 -3.60 28.98
N THR A 316 -2.64 -4.07 28.43
CA THR A 316 -3.83 -4.40 29.21
C THR A 316 -3.66 -5.73 29.97
N PRO A 317 -4.47 -6.01 31.00
CA PRO A 317 -4.45 -7.30 31.69
C PRO A 317 -4.61 -8.50 30.75
N TYR A 318 -5.47 -8.38 29.73
CA TYR A 318 -5.65 -9.45 28.74
C TYR A 318 -4.35 -9.77 28.02
N VAL A 319 -3.64 -8.76 27.52
CA VAL A 319 -2.38 -8.97 26.79
C VAL A 319 -1.31 -9.55 27.72
N ALA A 320 -1.20 -9.06 28.96
CA ALA A 320 -0.23 -9.59 29.92
C ALA A 320 -0.42 -11.10 30.17
N ARG A 321 -1.67 -11.56 30.32
CA ARG A 321 -2.03 -12.98 30.48
C ARG A 321 -1.68 -13.86 29.29
N LEU A 322 -1.51 -13.29 28.10
CA LEU A 322 -1.03 -14.02 26.92
C LEU A 322 0.48 -14.27 26.95
N ILE A 323 1.22 -13.52 27.77
CA ILE A 323 2.68 -13.55 27.85
C ILE A 323 3.13 -14.35 29.07
N VAL A 324 2.58 -14.01 30.25
CA VAL A 324 2.89 -14.65 31.53
C VAL A 324 1.60 -14.97 32.29
N GLN A 325 1.63 -15.98 33.18
CA GLN A 325 0.44 -16.36 33.95
C GLN A 325 0.06 -15.31 35.00
N GLU A 326 1.05 -14.75 35.70
CA GLU A 326 0.86 -13.73 36.74
C GLU A 326 2.01 -12.70 36.69
N GLY A 327 1.71 -11.47 37.08
CA GLY A 327 2.70 -10.39 37.21
C GLY A 327 2.93 -9.58 35.94
N VAL A 328 4.05 -8.85 35.93
CA VAL A 328 4.47 -7.97 34.82
C VAL A 328 5.51 -8.70 33.98
N PRO A 329 5.31 -8.88 32.66
CA PRO A 329 6.30 -9.53 31.82
C PRO A 329 7.62 -8.76 31.76
N SER A 330 8.72 -9.50 31.73
CA SER A 330 10.05 -8.97 31.43
C SER A 330 10.18 -8.58 29.94
N LYS A 331 11.18 -7.74 29.62
CA LYS A 331 11.46 -7.34 28.23
C LYS A 331 11.76 -8.54 27.32
N ASP A 332 12.47 -9.54 27.82
CA ASP A 332 12.79 -10.76 27.07
C ASP A 332 11.52 -11.57 26.75
N GLU A 333 10.57 -11.64 27.69
CA GLU A 333 9.27 -12.28 27.47
C GLU A 333 8.43 -11.50 26.45
N LEU A 334 8.47 -10.16 26.46
CA LEU A 334 7.82 -9.35 25.43
C LEU A 334 8.39 -9.62 24.03
N ILE A 335 9.71 -9.68 23.91
CA ILE A 335 10.37 -9.99 22.63
C ILE A 335 10.01 -11.41 22.19
N ALA A 336 10.06 -12.39 23.09
CA ALA A 336 9.69 -13.77 22.78
C ALA A 336 8.25 -13.88 22.29
N PHE A 337 7.32 -13.17 22.95
CA PHE A 337 5.92 -13.08 22.56
C PHE A 337 5.75 -12.46 21.16
N MET A 338 6.34 -11.29 20.92
CA MET A 338 6.25 -10.60 19.63
C MET A 338 6.88 -11.42 18.49
N ARG A 339 7.99 -12.14 18.74
CA ARG A 339 8.61 -13.03 17.74
C ARG A 339 7.80 -14.30 17.51
N LYS A 340 7.06 -14.80 18.52
CA LYS A 340 6.10 -15.90 18.36
C LYS A 340 4.95 -15.46 17.45
N ASN A 341 4.42 -14.26 17.64
CA ASN A 341 3.40 -13.67 16.78
C ASN A 341 3.90 -13.51 15.35
N GLU A 342 5.11 -12.99 15.18
CA GLU A 342 5.76 -12.86 13.86
C GLU A 342 5.90 -14.20 13.14
N LYS A 343 6.35 -15.25 13.83
CA LYS A 343 6.43 -16.61 13.25
C LYS A 343 5.06 -17.14 12.83
N LYS A 344 4.02 -16.88 13.63
CA LYS A 344 2.65 -17.30 13.32
C LYS A 344 2.12 -16.57 12.07
N ALA A 345 2.32 -15.25 12.01
CA ALA A 345 1.93 -14.45 10.86
C ALA A 345 2.71 -14.84 9.59
N PHE A 346 4.01 -15.06 9.73
CA PHE A 346 4.88 -15.53 8.65
C PHE A 346 4.37 -16.82 8.03
N LYS A 347 4.12 -17.86 8.85
CA LYS A 347 3.59 -19.15 8.40
C LYS A 347 2.33 -18.98 7.55
N GLN A 348 1.39 -18.16 8.02
CA GLN A 348 0.13 -17.90 7.31
C GLN A 348 0.38 -17.19 5.97
N ARG A 349 1.17 -16.11 5.97
CA ARG A 349 1.46 -15.35 4.74
C ARG A 349 2.26 -16.17 3.74
N HIS A 350 3.17 -17.01 4.22
CA HIS A 350 3.96 -17.90 3.38
C HIS A 350 3.06 -18.91 2.67
N PHE A 351 2.13 -19.53 3.38
CA PHE A 351 1.11 -20.39 2.78
C PHE A 351 0.30 -19.66 1.70
N THR A 352 -0.22 -18.46 2.01
CA THR A 352 -0.96 -17.63 1.03
C THR A 352 -0.08 -17.24 -0.17
N SER A 353 1.19 -16.94 0.05
CA SER A 353 2.13 -16.59 -1.01
C SER A 353 2.40 -17.75 -1.97
N VAL A 354 2.33 -19.01 -1.53
CA VAL A 354 2.48 -20.17 -2.41
C VAL A 354 1.39 -20.18 -3.49
N GLY A 355 0.12 -19.99 -3.09
CA GLY A 355 -1.01 -19.86 -4.02
C GLY A 355 -0.80 -18.73 -5.02
N GLN A 356 -0.46 -17.54 -4.51
CA GLN A 356 -0.22 -16.36 -5.36
C GLN A 356 0.98 -16.54 -6.32
N LYS A 357 2.04 -17.26 -5.90
CA LYS A 357 3.20 -17.55 -6.76
C LYS A 357 2.83 -18.49 -7.89
N GLY A 358 2.08 -19.55 -7.62
CA GLY A 358 1.60 -20.47 -8.65
C GLY A 358 0.70 -19.79 -9.68
N GLU A 359 -0.27 -18.98 -9.24
CA GLU A 359 -1.11 -18.20 -10.17
C GLU A 359 -0.29 -17.21 -11.02
N ASN A 360 0.70 -16.56 -10.40
CA ASN A 360 1.57 -15.60 -11.09
C ASN A 360 2.50 -16.28 -12.11
N LEU A 361 2.80 -17.58 -11.95
CA LEU A 361 3.62 -18.34 -12.88
C LEU A 361 2.97 -18.39 -14.27
N PHE A 362 1.70 -18.76 -14.36
CA PHE A 362 0.95 -18.81 -15.63
C PHE A 362 0.85 -17.44 -16.28
N ARG A 363 0.58 -16.40 -15.49
CA ARG A 363 0.60 -15.03 -15.98
C ARG A 363 1.94 -14.67 -16.61
N ARG A 364 3.04 -14.97 -15.91
CA ARG A 364 4.40 -14.68 -16.38
C ARG A 364 4.68 -15.41 -17.69
N VAL A 365 4.29 -16.67 -17.79
CA VAL A 365 4.44 -17.48 -19.01
C VAL A 365 3.74 -16.83 -20.20
N VAL A 366 2.49 -16.40 -20.04
CA VAL A 366 1.72 -15.69 -21.08
C VAL A 366 2.37 -14.36 -21.45
N LEU A 367 2.85 -13.59 -20.47
CA LEU A 367 3.49 -12.29 -20.70
C LEU A 367 4.86 -12.44 -21.38
N ASP A 368 5.72 -13.35 -20.91
CA ASP A 368 7.04 -13.62 -21.46
C ASP A 368 6.93 -14.13 -22.90
N GLN A 369 5.99 -15.04 -23.17
CA GLN A 369 5.70 -15.50 -24.53
C GLN A 369 5.17 -14.36 -25.41
N GLY A 370 4.30 -13.51 -24.85
CA GLY A 370 3.80 -12.33 -25.53
C GLY A 370 4.90 -11.33 -25.91
N LEU A 371 5.94 -11.19 -25.09
CA LEU A 371 7.12 -10.36 -25.34
C LEU A 371 8.07 -10.96 -26.39
N SER A 372 8.00 -12.28 -26.63
CA SER A 372 8.82 -12.95 -27.65
C SER A 372 8.31 -12.74 -29.09
N PHE A 373 7.06 -12.30 -29.26
CA PHE A 373 6.49 -12.06 -30.58
C PHE A 373 6.94 -10.73 -31.18
N ASP A 374 7.30 -10.77 -32.47
CA ASP A 374 7.67 -9.57 -33.23
C ASP A 374 6.48 -8.62 -33.49
N LYS A 375 5.24 -9.15 -33.47
CA LYS A 375 4.02 -8.40 -33.82
C LYS A 375 3.08 -8.29 -32.63
N ILE A 376 2.70 -7.04 -32.32
CA ILE A 376 1.72 -6.70 -31.27
C ILE A 376 0.39 -7.46 -31.44
N LYS A 377 -0.03 -7.73 -32.68
CA LYS A 377 -1.26 -8.48 -32.97
C LYS A 377 -1.23 -9.89 -32.37
N ASP A 378 -0.08 -10.55 -32.43
CA ASP A 378 0.08 -11.93 -31.98
C ASP A 378 0.13 -11.98 -30.45
N THR A 379 0.81 -11.02 -29.82
CA THR A 379 0.74 -10.77 -28.36
C THR A 379 -0.70 -10.53 -27.89
N ARG A 380 -1.48 -9.73 -28.64
CA ARG A 380 -2.88 -9.46 -28.29
C ARG A 380 -3.74 -10.71 -28.37
N ASN A 381 -3.56 -11.52 -29.42
CA ASN A 381 -4.32 -12.76 -29.59
C ASN A 381 -4.00 -13.74 -28.47
N LEU A 382 -2.72 -13.88 -28.11
CA LEU A 382 -2.28 -14.70 -26.99
C LEU A 382 -2.93 -14.27 -25.67
N ILE A 383 -2.85 -12.98 -25.33
CA ILE A 383 -3.44 -12.45 -24.09
C ILE A 383 -4.97 -12.64 -24.08
N ARG A 384 -5.65 -12.44 -25.22
CA ARG A 384 -7.11 -12.65 -25.31
C ARG A 384 -7.51 -14.11 -25.14
N ALA A 385 -6.77 -15.04 -25.73
CA ALA A 385 -6.99 -16.47 -25.55
C ALA A 385 -6.75 -16.92 -24.10
N ASN A 386 -5.86 -16.21 -23.40
CA ASN A 386 -5.37 -16.55 -22.05
C ASN A 386 -5.78 -15.51 -21.00
N GLN A 387 -6.90 -14.82 -21.22
CA GLN A 387 -7.30 -13.66 -20.41
C GLN A 387 -7.57 -14.02 -18.94
N SER A 388 -7.91 -15.28 -18.64
CA SER A 388 -8.14 -15.79 -17.28
C SER A 388 -6.90 -15.71 -16.38
N TYR A 389 -5.68 -15.73 -16.94
CA TYR A 389 -4.45 -15.59 -16.16
C TYR A 389 -4.08 -14.12 -15.88
N VAL A 390 -4.68 -13.19 -16.61
CA VAL A 390 -4.39 -11.75 -16.53
C VAL A 390 -5.51 -10.99 -15.81
N LEU A 391 -6.76 -11.39 -16.05
CA LEU A 391 -7.96 -10.81 -15.47
C LEU A 391 -8.47 -11.68 -14.33
N THR A 392 -8.85 -11.04 -13.22
CA THR A 392 -9.55 -11.67 -12.11
C THR A 392 -11.03 -11.32 -12.24
N GLU A 393 -11.89 -12.33 -12.26
CA GLU A 393 -13.33 -12.13 -12.19
C GLU A 393 -13.73 -11.69 -10.78
N THR A 394 -14.53 -10.65 -10.68
CA THR A 394 -14.91 -10.03 -9.40
C THR A 394 -16.27 -10.50 -8.90
N THR A 395 -17.08 -11.07 -9.79
CA THR A 395 -18.39 -11.65 -9.52
C THR A 395 -18.25 -13.02 -8.89
N VAL A 396 -17.85 -13.04 -7.62
CA VAL A 396 -17.84 -14.28 -6.84
C VAL A 396 -19.26 -14.58 -6.35
N ASP A 397 -19.75 -15.80 -6.61
CA ASP A 397 -21.01 -16.30 -6.06
C ASP A 397 -21.05 -16.05 -4.54
N PRO A 398 -22.09 -15.42 -3.98
CA PRO A 398 -22.25 -15.26 -2.54
C PRO A 398 -22.15 -16.57 -1.76
N LYS A 399 -22.51 -17.70 -2.37
CA LYS A 399 -22.29 -19.02 -1.78
C LYS A 399 -20.80 -19.36 -1.75
N ALA A 400 -20.02 -19.07 -2.77
CA ALA A 400 -18.57 -19.25 -2.69
C ALA A 400 -17.93 -18.33 -1.63
N LEU A 401 -18.44 -17.10 -1.47
CA LEU A 401 -17.95 -16.14 -0.47
C LEU A 401 -18.35 -16.52 0.97
N TYR A 402 -19.60 -16.91 1.19
CA TYR A 402 -20.20 -17.05 2.54
C TYR A 402 -20.84 -18.42 2.80
N GLY A 403 -21.17 -19.16 1.75
CA GLY A 403 -21.85 -20.46 1.78
C GLY A 403 -20.89 -21.63 1.55
N GLY A 404 -20.06 -21.92 2.55
CA GLY A 404 -19.20 -23.11 2.55
C GLY A 404 -18.98 -23.62 3.96
N ILE A 405 -18.78 -24.93 4.12
CA ILE A 405 -18.37 -25.48 5.41
C ILE A 405 -16.86 -25.26 5.51
N THR A 406 -16.44 -24.42 6.46
CA THR A 406 -15.02 -24.26 6.78
C THR A 406 -14.50 -25.54 7.41
N LYS A 407 -13.52 -26.17 6.76
CA LYS A 407 -12.78 -27.32 7.27
C LYS A 407 -11.34 -26.91 7.54
N LYS A 408 -10.77 -27.51 8.57
CA LYS A 408 -9.34 -27.41 8.85
C LYS A 408 -8.62 -28.59 8.25
N VAL A 409 -7.60 -28.33 7.44
CA VAL A 409 -6.86 -29.36 6.71
C VAL A 409 -5.36 -29.06 6.82
N ALA A 410 -4.53 -30.10 6.71
CA ALA A 410 -3.09 -29.94 6.66
C ALA A 410 -2.69 -29.11 5.40
N PRO A 411 -1.75 -28.15 5.53
CA PRO A 411 -1.32 -27.31 4.41
C PRO A 411 -0.79 -28.12 3.23
N ASP A 412 -0.04 -29.19 3.49
CA ASP A 412 0.59 -30.03 2.46
C ASP A 412 -0.45 -30.66 1.53
N THR A 413 -1.60 -31.08 2.06
CA THR A 413 -2.71 -31.60 1.26
C THR A 413 -3.26 -30.54 0.31
N VAL A 414 -3.38 -29.30 0.79
CA VAL A 414 -3.89 -28.20 -0.02
C VAL A 414 -2.88 -27.76 -1.07
N ILE A 415 -1.60 -27.66 -0.69
CA ILE A 415 -0.50 -27.33 -1.61
C ILE A 415 -0.38 -28.39 -2.71
N GLN A 416 -0.47 -29.67 -2.38
CA GLN A 416 -0.41 -30.73 -3.39
C GLN A 416 -1.59 -30.63 -4.36
N ALA A 417 -2.81 -30.41 -3.86
CA ALA A 417 -3.98 -30.20 -4.71
C ALA A 417 -3.82 -28.99 -5.65
N MET A 418 -3.19 -27.90 -5.18
CA MET A 418 -2.86 -26.74 -6.02
C MET A 418 -1.85 -27.09 -7.11
N LYS A 419 -0.78 -27.82 -6.77
CA LYS A 419 0.23 -28.27 -7.74
C LYS A 419 -0.39 -29.16 -8.81
N ASP A 420 -1.20 -30.12 -8.41
CA ASP A 420 -1.87 -31.03 -9.33
C ASP A 420 -2.79 -30.26 -10.29
N LYS A 421 -3.53 -29.27 -9.78
CA LYS A 421 -4.33 -28.35 -10.59
C LYS A 421 -3.47 -27.56 -11.58
N TRP A 422 -2.39 -26.95 -11.13
CA TRP A 422 -1.50 -26.16 -11.99
C TRP A 422 -0.81 -27.01 -13.07
N ILE A 423 -0.37 -28.23 -12.73
CA ILE A 423 0.20 -29.16 -13.72
C ILE A 423 -0.86 -29.54 -14.77
N ALA A 424 -2.13 -29.69 -14.37
CA ALA A 424 -3.20 -29.91 -15.33
C ALA A 424 -3.43 -28.69 -16.24
N GLU A 425 -3.49 -27.47 -15.69
CA GLU A 425 -3.64 -26.22 -16.45
C GLU A 425 -2.45 -25.94 -17.38
N LEU A 426 -1.25 -26.39 -17.03
CA LEU A 426 -0.07 -26.24 -17.88
C LEU A 426 -0.20 -26.99 -19.21
N LYS A 427 -0.95 -28.09 -19.24
CA LYS A 427 -1.23 -28.86 -20.47
C LYS A 427 -2.10 -28.07 -21.44
N ASP A 428 -2.95 -27.18 -20.94
CA ASP A 428 -3.76 -26.29 -21.77
C ASP A 428 -2.91 -25.24 -22.50
N LEU A 429 -1.62 -25.11 -22.15
CA LEU A 429 -0.65 -24.21 -22.78
C LEU A 429 0.34 -24.91 -23.73
N GLU A 430 0.16 -26.21 -24.02
CA GLU A 430 1.02 -26.98 -24.93
C GLU A 430 1.10 -26.36 -26.34
N ASP A 431 0.03 -25.71 -26.80
CA ASP A 431 0.01 -25.06 -28.13
C ASP A 431 0.88 -23.79 -28.22
N ILE A 432 1.31 -23.23 -27.08
CA ILE A 432 2.06 -21.97 -27.02
C ILE A 432 3.46 -22.12 -26.38
N LEU A 433 3.75 -23.25 -25.75
CA LEU A 433 5.02 -23.53 -25.08
C LEU A 433 5.74 -24.71 -25.74
N SER A 434 7.07 -24.66 -25.73
CA SER A 434 7.89 -25.83 -26.05
C SER A 434 7.94 -26.82 -24.87
N ASP A 435 8.20 -28.10 -25.17
CA ASP A 435 8.39 -29.15 -24.15
C ASP A 435 9.43 -28.77 -23.08
N GLU A 436 10.50 -28.06 -23.48
CA GLU A 436 11.53 -27.58 -22.56
C GLU A 436 10.99 -26.51 -21.59
N GLN A 437 10.15 -25.59 -22.09
CA GLN A 437 9.50 -24.58 -21.26
C GLN A 437 8.50 -25.22 -20.30
N ILE A 438 7.71 -26.19 -20.77
CA ILE A 438 6.76 -26.94 -19.94
C ILE A 438 7.51 -27.65 -18.81
N SER A 439 8.56 -28.41 -19.15
CA SER A 439 9.38 -29.11 -18.15
C SER A 439 10.01 -28.16 -17.13
N TYR A 440 10.49 -27.00 -17.58
CA TYR A 440 11.01 -25.96 -16.69
C TYR A 440 9.94 -25.41 -15.73
N ILE A 441 8.73 -25.14 -16.23
CA ILE A 441 7.60 -24.64 -15.41
C ILE A 441 7.13 -25.71 -14.42
N GLU A 442 7.08 -26.98 -14.81
CA GLU A 442 6.76 -28.10 -13.90
C GLU A 442 7.76 -28.19 -12.74
N VAL A 443 9.06 -27.98 -13.01
CA VAL A 443 10.09 -27.92 -11.96
C VAL A 443 9.82 -26.75 -11.00
N GLU A 444 9.47 -25.57 -11.51
CA GLU A 444 9.09 -24.43 -10.65
C GLU A 444 7.83 -24.73 -9.81
N ILE A 445 6.78 -25.31 -10.41
CA ILE A 445 5.55 -25.71 -9.67
C ILE A 445 5.90 -26.70 -8.56
N ASN A 446 6.74 -27.69 -8.84
CA ASN A 446 7.12 -28.71 -7.86
C ASN A 446 7.97 -28.15 -6.73
N ALA A 447 8.77 -27.10 -6.99
CA ALA A 447 9.56 -26.39 -5.98
C ALA A 447 8.70 -25.47 -5.07
N LEU A 448 7.47 -25.13 -5.46
CA LEU A 448 6.56 -24.37 -4.60
C LEU A 448 6.21 -25.16 -3.33
N GLY A 449 5.95 -24.47 -2.23
CA GLY A 449 5.54 -25.13 -0.99
C GLY A 449 6.69 -25.70 -0.15
N GLU A 450 7.94 -25.31 -0.38
CA GLU A 450 9.03 -25.56 0.57
C GLU A 450 9.00 -24.55 1.73
N GLY A 451 9.11 -25.02 2.97
CA GLY A 451 9.31 -24.16 4.15
C GLY A 451 8.32 -24.40 5.29
N ALA A 452 8.15 -23.41 6.15
CA ALA A 452 7.29 -23.53 7.34
C ALA A 452 5.88 -22.99 7.06
N PHE A 453 4.87 -23.77 7.46
CA PHE A 453 3.44 -23.44 7.33
C PHE A 453 2.71 -23.52 8.67
N PRO A 454 1.46 -23.04 8.75
CA PRO A 454 0.59 -23.27 9.90
C PRO A 454 0.33 -24.76 10.08
N ASP A 455 -0.04 -25.20 11.28
CA ASP A 455 -0.30 -26.63 11.50
C ASP A 455 -1.58 -27.09 10.78
N GLU A 456 -2.54 -26.17 10.63
CA GLU A 456 -3.79 -26.37 9.90
C GLU A 456 -4.15 -25.07 9.16
N VAL A 457 -4.79 -25.21 7.99
CA VAL A 457 -5.35 -24.10 7.21
C VAL A 457 -6.86 -24.27 7.05
N SER A 458 -7.58 -23.15 7.09
CA SER A 458 -9.01 -23.11 6.81
C SER A 458 -9.26 -23.18 5.31
N ILE A 459 -10.06 -24.15 4.87
CA ILE A 459 -10.58 -24.23 3.51
C ILE A 459 -12.10 -24.22 3.53
N LYS A 460 -12.71 -23.49 2.61
CA LYS A 460 -14.15 -23.51 2.36
C LYS A 460 -14.43 -24.57 1.30
N GLN A 461 -15.23 -25.57 1.67
CA GLN A 461 -15.75 -26.51 0.70
C GLN A 461 -17.06 -25.97 0.11
N VAL A 462 -17.07 -25.75 -1.21
CA VAL A 462 -18.23 -25.27 -1.98
C VAL A 462 -18.52 -26.31 -3.06
N GLY A 463 -19.42 -27.25 -2.77
CA GLY A 463 -19.61 -28.43 -3.62
C GLY A 463 -18.39 -29.37 -3.59
N GLU A 464 -17.86 -29.71 -4.77
CA GLU A 464 -16.63 -30.51 -4.94
C GLU A 464 -15.35 -29.67 -4.94
N GLU A 465 -15.45 -28.35 -5.08
CA GLU A 465 -14.29 -27.46 -5.11
C GLU A 465 -13.82 -27.06 -3.69
N LEU A 466 -12.50 -27.03 -3.53
CA LEU A 466 -11.84 -26.53 -2.34
C LEU A 466 -11.37 -25.10 -2.60
N VAL A 467 -12.02 -24.13 -1.94
CA VAL A 467 -11.61 -22.73 -1.98
C VAL A 467 -10.82 -22.44 -0.70
N ILE A 468 -9.65 -21.80 -0.80
CA ILE A 468 -8.92 -21.39 0.41
C ILE A 468 -9.81 -20.44 1.21
N GLY A 469 -10.05 -20.77 2.48
CA GLY A 469 -10.85 -19.96 3.37
C GLY A 469 -10.11 -18.67 3.68
N ASP A 470 -10.54 -17.58 3.06
CA ASP A 470 -9.86 -16.29 3.16
C ASP A 470 -10.25 -15.52 4.43
N ASP A 471 -9.90 -16.08 5.59
CA ASP A 471 -10.10 -15.39 6.88
C ASP A 471 -9.10 -14.24 7.09
N SER A 472 -8.15 -14.01 6.16
CA SER A 472 -6.99 -13.14 6.40
C SER A 472 -6.66 -12.08 5.35
N GLN A 473 -6.99 -12.21 4.06
CA GLN A 473 -6.63 -11.16 3.08
C GLN A 473 -7.51 -9.91 3.16
N TYR A 474 -8.79 -10.05 3.50
CA TYR A 474 -9.75 -8.93 3.41
C TYR A 474 -10.14 -8.30 4.75
N GLY A 475 -9.96 -9.02 5.86
CA GLY A 475 -10.50 -8.63 7.16
C GLY A 475 -9.76 -7.50 7.87
N GLN A 476 -8.44 -7.41 7.77
CA GLN A 476 -7.66 -6.48 8.62
C GLN A 476 -7.35 -5.13 7.96
N THR A 477 -7.13 -5.10 6.64
CA THR A 477 -6.87 -3.85 5.89
C THR A 477 -8.14 -3.02 5.73
N ALA A 478 -9.29 -3.68 5.53
CA ALA A 478 -10.57 -3.01 5.33
C ALA A 478 -11.08 -2.30 6.59
N ILE A 479 -10.91 -2.89 7.78
CA ILE A 479 -11.45 -2.30 9.03
C ILE A 479 -10.71 -1.01 9.42
N SER A 480 -9.40 -0.92 9.15
CA SER A 480 -8.59 0.26 9.48
C SER A 480 -8.86 1.44 8.53
N GLN A 481 -9.07 1.17 7.22
CA GLN A 481 -9.39 2.21 6.23
C GLN A 481 -10.85 2.69 6.29
N VAL A 482 -11.78 1.81 6.69
CA VAL A 482 -13.21 2.16 6.85
C VAL A 482 -13.44 3.19 7.95
N THR A 483 -12.55 3.34 8.93
CA THR A 483 -12.78 4.28 10.03
C THR A 483 -12.31 5.71 9.71
N ALA A 484 -11.30 5.88 8.85
CA ALA A 484 -10.70 7.18 8.51
C ALA A 484 -11.43 7.94 7.38
N ASN A 485 -11.99 7.23 6.39
CA ASN A 485 -12.56 7.85 5.18
C ASN A 485 -14.04 8.26 5.30
N VAL A 486 -14.72 7.87 6.38
CA VAL A 486 -16.19 7.94 6.50
C VAL A 486 -16.76 9.35 6.72
N ASP A 487 -15.95 10.31 7.18
CA ASP A 487 -16.43 11.67 7.47
C ASP A 487 -16.16 12.70 6.36
N VAL A 488 -15.39 12.38 5.31
CA VAL A 488 -15.08 13.32 4.21
C VAL A 488 -16.20 13.33 3.17
N GLU A 489 -16.67 12.16 2.79
CA GLU A 489 -17.35 12.00 1.50
C GLU A 489 -18.86 12.27 1.57
N ALA A 490 -19.42 12.40 2.77
CA ALA A 490 -20.81 12.77 2.96
C ALA A 490 -21.08 14.27 2.75
N GLN A 491 -20.04 15.12 2.78
CA GLN A 491 -20.17 16.57 2.56
C GLN A 491 -19.95 16.97 1.08
N GLU A 492 -19.18 16.21 0.31
CA GLU A 492 -18.85 16.57 -1.08
C GLU A 492 -19.91 16.07 -2.09
N VAL A 493 -20.50 14.88 -1.88
CA VAL A 493 -21.70 14.43 -2.61
C VAL A 493 -22.89 15.39 -2.38
N GLU A 494 -22.91 16.03 -1.21
CA GLU A 494 -23.94 16.98 -0.79
C GLU A 494 -23.82 18.34 -1.51
N GLN A 495 -22.60 18.79 -1.85
CA GLN A 495 -22.39 19.99 -2.67
C GLN A 495 -22.75 19.76 -4.15
N ALA A 496 -22.40 18.61 -4.72
CA ALA A 496 -22.69 18.29 -6.12
C ALA A 496 -24.20 18.14 -6.41
N GLN A 497 -24.97 17.57 -5.47
CA GLN A 497 -26.43 17.43 -5.60
C GLN A 497 -27.19 18.74 -5.40
N GLN A 498 -26.66 19.67 -4.59
CA GLN A 498 -27.24 21.01 -4.44
C GLN A 498 -27.10 21.85 -5.72
N THR A 499 -26.03 21.68 -6.50
CA THR A 499 -25.84 22.36 -7.79
C THR A 499 -26.82 21.84 -8.86
N GLN A 500 -27.16 20.54 -8.86
CA GLN A 500 -28.14 19.98 -9.82
C GLN A 500 -29.60 20.38 -9.52
N THR A 501 -29.93 20.64 -8.26
CA THR A 501 -31.32 20.95 -7.87
C THR A 501 -31.72 22.40 -8.25
N GLN A 502 -30.78 23.25 -8.67
CA GLN A 502 -31.07 24.63 -9.10
C GLN A 502 -31.27 24.82 -10.61
N THR A 503 -31.01 23.82 -11.47
CA THR A 503 -31.02 24.03 -12.94
C THR A 503 -32.14 23.29 -13.70
N GLN A 504 -32.95 22.45 -13.05
CA GLN A 504 -34.09 21.80 -13.73
C GLN A 504 -35.43 22.28 -13.17
N THR A 505 -35.79 23.51 -13.53
CA THR A 505 -37.19 23.95 -13.54
C THR A 505 -37.41 24.87 -14.74
N GLN A 506 -37.33 24.32 -15.96
CA GLN A 506 -38.01 24.89 -17.13
C GLN A 506 -37.88 23.96 -18.35
N SER A 507 -39.02 23.34 -18.69
CA SER A 507 -39.47 22.80 -19.98
C SER A 507 -39.95 21.35 -19.88
N LEU A 508 -41.26 21.25 -19.69
CA LEU A 508 -42.07 20.06 -19.90
C LEU A 508 -42.74 20.18 -21.28
N GLN A 509 -43.01 19.02 -21.88
CA GLN A 509 -43.91 18.72 -23.01
C GLN A 509 -43.29 18.83 -24.41
N GLU A 510 -43.11 17.69 -25.09
CA GLU A 510 -44.09 17.16 -26.06
C GLU A 510 -43.66 15.78 -26.60
N ASN A 511 -44.67 14.97 -26.96
CA ASN A 511 -44.64 13.66 -27.65
C ASN A 511 -44.26 12.40 -26.86
N GLN A 512 -45.26 11.90 -26.11
CA GLN A 512 -45.39 10.49 -25.75
C GLN A 512 -45.88 9.66 -26.95
N GLN A 513 -45.10 8.64 -27.34
CA GLN A 513 -45.64 7.38 -27.84
C GLN A 513 -45.03 6.23 -27.04
N VAL A 514 -45.91 5.42 -26.47
CA VAL A 514 -45.60 4.25 -25.64
C VAL A 514 -45.21 3.07 -26.54
N VAL A 515 -44.05 2.46 -26.31
CA VAL A 515 -43.62 1.19 -26.94
C VAL A 515 -42.97 0.28 -25.87
N PRO A 516 -43.15 -1.07 -25.93
CA PRO A 516 -42.97 -1.99 -24.80
C PRO A 516 -41.51 -2.27 -24.38
N ARG A 517 -41.37 -2.84 -23.18
CA ARG A 517 -40.14 -3.10 -22.39
C ARG A 517 -39.02 -3.98 -23.02
N ASP A 518 -39.13 -4.42 -24.27
CA ASP A 518 -38.20 -5.40 -24.84
C ASP A 518 -37.46 -4.83 -26.06
N SER A 519 -36.43 -4.01 -25.84
CA SER A 519 -35.29 -3.82 -26.75
C SER A 519 -34.34 -2.74 -26.22
N TRP A 520 -33.30 -3.15 -25.50
CA TRP A 520 -32.18 -2.27 -25.14
C TRP A 520 -31.13 -2.29 -26.24
N ILE A 521 -31.28 -1.46 -27.28
CA ILE A 521 -30.17 -0.89 -28.05
C ILE A 521 -30.62 0.51 -28.50
N TYR A 522 -30.05 1.58 -27.93
CA TYR A 522 -29.29 2.57 -28.68
C TYR A 522 -28.57 3.59 -27.77
N SER A 523 -27.51 4.10 -28.36
CA SER A 523 -26.51 5.09 -27.97
C SER A 523 -27.01 6.33 -27.24
N PHE A 524 -26.21 6.77 -26.27
CA PHE A 524 -26.14 8.18 -25.90
C PHE A 524 -24.87 8.83 -26.46
N ASP A 525 -25.07 9.97 -27.11
CA ASP A 525 -24.09 10.94 -27.59
C ASP A 525 -23.39 11.61 -26.38
N PRO A 526 -22.05 11.70 -26.33
CA PRO A 526 -21.32 12.07 -25.13
C PRO A 526 -20.88 13.53 -25.16
N GLU A 527 -21.76 14.47 -24.81
CA GLU A 527 -21.29 15.79 -24.41
C GLU A 527 -21.88 16.21 -23.06
N THR A 528 -20.96 16.44 -22.12
CA THR A 528 -21.13 17.02 -20.78
C THR A 528 -21.81 16.19 -19.70
N ILE A 529 -21.00 15.41 -18.97
CA ILE A 529 -20.76 15.54 -17.51
C ILE A 529 -19.44 14.77 -17.22
N ARG A 530 -18.36 15.51 -16.92
CA ARG A 530 -17.13 14.94 -16.36
C ARG A 530 -17.29 14.89 -14.84
N ILE A 531 -17.28 13.70 -14.27
CA ILE A 531 -17.03 13.47 -12.85
C ILE A 531 -15.66 12.82 -12.79
N GLU A 532 -14.65 13.59 -12.36
CA GLU A 532 -13.26 13.15 -12.26
C GLU A 532 -13.06 12.26 -11.04
N THR A 533 -13.41 10.98 -11.17
CA THR A 533 -12.62 9.93 -10.55
C THR A 533 -11.47 9.64 -11.51
N THR A 534 -10.22 9.65 -11.05
CA THR A 534 -9.05 9.38 -11.92
C THR A 534 -8.90 7.88 -12.16
N PHE A 535 -9.93 7.28 -12.74
CA PHE A 535 -9.81 6.07 -13.54
C PHE A 535 -9.73 6.53 -14.98
N THR A 536 -8.52 6.75 -15.45
CA THR A 536 -8.29 7.03 -16.85
C THR A 536 -8.44 5.70 -17.60
N LYS A 537 -9.17 5.70 -18.73
CA LYS A 537 -9.21 4.52 -19.59
C LYS A 537 -7.76 4.11 -19.83
N LEU A 538 -7.42 2.82 -19.68
CA LEU A 538 -6.03 2.38 -19.91
C LEU A 538 -5.55 2.82 -21.30
N GLN A 539 -6.48 2.93 -22.26
CA GLN A 539 -6.27 3.54 -23.58
C GLN A 539 -5.72 4.97 -23.52
N GLU A 540 -6.33 5.84 -22.72
CA GLU A 540 -5.92 7.23 -22.54
C GLU A 540 -4.59 7.32 -21.79
N ILE A 541 -4.36 6.44 -20.80
CA ILE A 541 -3.07 6.34 -20.09
C ILE A 541 -1.96 5.99 -21.08
N PHE A 542 -2.14 4.90 -21.84
CA PHE A 542 -1.15 4.44 -22.80
C PHE A 542 -0.96 5.41 -23.99
N ARG A 543 -2.01 6.13 -24.43
CA ARG A 543 -1.88 7.19 -25.44
C ARG A 543 -1.12 8.42 -24.95
N GLY A 544 -1.19 8.69 -23.64
CA GLY A 544 -0.43 9.77 -22.99
C GLY A 544 1.07 9.52 -22.90
N VAL A 545 1.51 8.28 -23.11
CA VAL A 545 2.94 7.94 -23.20
C VAL A 545 3.42 8.18 -24.64
N GLU A 546 4.51 8.93 -24.83
CA GLU A 546 5.12 9.21 -26.14
C GLU A 546 5.88 8.01 -26.72
N ARG A 547 5.24 6.83 -26.73
CA ARG A 547 5.76 5.59 -27.29
C ARG A 547 4.71 4.96 -28.21
N GLU A 548 5.13 4.61 -29.43
CA GLU A 548 4.26 4.06 -30.46
C GLU A 548 3.63 2.72 -30.04
N GLU A 549 4.38 1.92 -29.27
CA GLU A 549 3.94 0.63 -28.74
C GLU A 549 2.80 0.80 -27.72
N CYS A 550 2.86 1.85 -26.90
CA CYS A 550 1.80 2.16 -25.94
C CYS A 550 0.52 2.60 -26.66
N ARG A 551 0.64 3.43 -27.71
CA ARG A 551 -0.52 3.80 -28.55
C ARG A 551 -1.16 2.58 -29.22
N ALA A 552 -0.35 1.66 -29.74
CA ALA A 552 -0.85 0.41 -30.33
C ALA A 552 -1.58 -0.47 -29.29
N ILE A 553 -1.08 -0.54 -28.05
CA ILE A 553 -1.77 -1.22 -26.93
C ILE A 553 -3.10 -0.51 -26.63
N ALA A 554 -3.09 0.82 -26.53
CA ALA A 554 -4.28 1.62 -26.27
C ALA A 554 -5.40 1.39 -27.29
N ASP A 555 -5.06 1.36 -28.58
CA ASP A 555 -6.01 1.16 -29.67
C ASP A 555 -6.60 -0.25 -29.69
N SER A 556 -5.97 -1.17 -28.95
CA SER A 556 -6.31 -2.59 -28.94
C SER A 556 -7.16 -3.03 -27.74
N LEU A 557 -7.19 -2.20 -26.68
CA LEU A 557 -7.98 -2.42 -25.48
C LEU A 557 -9.45 -2.05 -25.74
N PRO A 558 -10.42 -2.78 -25.16
CA PRO A 558 -11.81 -2.34 -25.10
C PRO A 558 -11.96 -0.97 -24.43
N PRO A 559 -12.94 -0.13 -24.85
CA PRO A 559 -13.13 1.23 -24.34
C PRO A 559 -13.56 1.33 -22.87
N HIS A 560 -13.84 0.20 -22.24
CA HIS A 560 -14.28 0.07 -20.86
C HIS A 560 -13.22 -0.57 -19.94
N ILE A 561 -11.97 -0.73 -20.41
CA ILE A 561 -10.88 -1.17 -19.53
C ILE A 561 -10.31 0.06 -18.82
N TYR A 562 -10.55 0.13 -17.52
CA TYR A 562 -10.06 1.19 -16.65
C TYR A 562 -8.85 0.69 -15.87
N GLY A 563 -7.79 1.50 -15.87
CA GLY A 563 -6.65 1.28 -14.99
C GLY A 563 -6.84 2.15 -13.76
N SER A 564 -6.55 1.61 -12.57
CA SER A 564 -6.44 2.50 -11.42
C SER A 564 -5.29 3.48 -11.66
N TRP A 565 -5.45 4.74 -11.30
CA TRP A 565 -4.34 5.69 -11.30
C TRP A 565 -3.16 5.23 -10.43
N ASN A 566 -3.33 4.21 -9.58
CA ASN A 566 -2.24 3.62 -8.81
C ASN A 566 -1.27 2.77 -9.67
N LEU A 567 -1.68 2.30 -10.86
CA LEU A 567 -0.78 1.65 -11.82
C LEU A 567 0.23 2.63 -12.44
N PHE A 568 -0.11 3.92 -12.51
CA PHE A 568 0.68 4.95 -13.19
C PHE A 568 0.68 6.31 -12.48
N LYS A 569 0.53 6.33 -11.16
CA LYS A 569 0.94 7.48 -10.37
C LYS A 569 2.45 7.58 -10.58
N PHE A 570 2.87 8.33 -11.60
CA PHE A 570 3.92 9.31 -11.45
C PHE A 570 3.25 10.50 -10.78
N PRO A 571 3.10 10.46 -9.45
CA PRO A 571 2.72 11.67 -8.83
C PRO A 571 3.87 12.66 -9.05
N ASN A 572 3.57 13.93 -9.24
CA ASN A 572 4.40 14.98 -8.67
C ASN A 572 4.35 14.93 -7.11
N ILE A 573 4.30 13.74 -6.52
CA ILE A 573 4.72 13.48 -5.15
C ILE A 573 6.20 13.27 -5.35
N ASP A 574 6.97 14.25 -4.90
CA ASP A 574 8.28 14.01 -4.36
C ASP A 574 8.24 12.64 -3.63
N PRO A 575 8.78 11.56 -4.22
CA PRO A 575 8.60 10.19 -3.71
C PRO A 575 9.19 10.04 -2.30
N PHE A 576 9.87 11.08 -1.84
CA PHE A 576 10.36 11.28 -0.50
C PHE A 576 9.99 12.71 -0.09
N GLY A 577 8.81 12.93 0.50
CA GLY A 577 8.32 14.29 0.81
C GLY A 577 9.40 15.20 1.44
N PRO A 578 9.27 16.55 1.38
CA PRO A 578 10.36 17.55 1.30
C PRO A 578 11.45 17.57 2.39
N LYS A 579 11.42 16.62 3.33
CA LYS A 579 12.35 16.42 4.43
C LYS A 579 12.99 15.02 4.47
N GLN A 580 12.66 14.10 3.57
CA GLN A 580 13.37 12.84 3.45
C GLN A 580 14.64 13.07 2.64
N LYS A 581 15.78 13.14 3.34
CA LYS A 581 17.09 13.19 2.68
C LYS A 581 17.31 11.86 1.95
N PRO A 582 17.81 11.87 0.70
CA PRO A 582 17.98 10.66 -0.09
C PRO A 582 18.98 9.69 0.55
N ILE A 583 18.72 8.40 0.33
CA ILE A 583 19.57 7.28 0.75
C ILE A 583 20.71 7.06 -0.28
N GLN A 584 20.62 7.60 -1.51
CA GLN A 584 21.60 7.42 -2.58
C GLN A 584 21.77 8.65 -3.51
N ASP A 585 22.99 8.88 -4.02
CA ASP A 585 23.36 9.90 -5.02
C ASP A 585 23.86 9.24 -6.33
N LEU A 586 23.73 9.93 -7.48
CA LEU A 586 24.19 9.44 -8.79
C LEU A 586 25.43 10.19 -9.27
N ILE A 587 26.57 9.51 -9.43
CA ILE A 587 27.78 10.10 -10.01
C ILE A 587 27.75 9.91 -11.53
N VAL A 588 27.85 11.02 -12.24
CA VAL A 588 27.95 11.14 -13.69
C VAL A 588 29.37 11.51 -14.06
N TYR A 589 30.09 10.61 -14.73
CA TYR A 589 31.41 10.85 -15.28
C TYR A 589 31.31 11.11 -16.78
N LYS A 590 31.85 12.24 -17.27
CA LYS A 590 31.85 12.59 -18.69
C LYS A 590 33.27 12.85 -19.20
N LYS A 591 33.75 12.00 -20.14
CA LYS A 591 34.99 12.22 -20.92
C LYS A 591 34.68 12.17 -22.41
N GLY A 592 34.89 13.28 -23.14
CA GLY A 592 34.76 13.31 -24.60
C GLY A 592 33.43 12.81 -25.20
N GLY A 593 32.35 12.74 -24.41
CA GLY A 593 31.03 12.24 -24.83
C GLY A 593 30.58 10.93 -24.19
N VAL A 594 31.48 10.15 -23.57
CA VAL A 594 31.09 8.94 -22.82
C VAL A 594 30.59 9.33 -21.44
N THR A 595 29.37 8.91 -21.11
CA THR A 595 28.71 9.17 -19.81
C THR A 595 28.63 7.86 -19.02
N SER A 596 29.29 7.78 -17.87
CA SER A 596 29.15 6.64 -16.94
C SER A 596 28.35 7.06 -15.71
N LEU A 597 27.52 6.15 -15.18
CA LEU A 597 26.55 6.40 -14.11
C LEU A 597 26.81 5.45 -12.94
N ILE A 598 26.96 5.96 -11.70
CA ILE A 598 27.03 5.12 -10.48
C ILE A 598 26.07 5.61 -9.41
N LEU A 599 25.36 4.67 -8.80
CA LEU A 599 24.63 4.89 -7.55
C LEU A 599 25.57 4.72 -6.35
N VAL A 600 25.68 5.75 -5.51
CA VAL A 600 26.44 5.70 -4.24
C VAL A 600 25.51 5.85 -3.06
N ASP A 601 25.83 5.23 -1.92
CA ASP A 601 25.00 5.34 -0.70
C ASP A 601 25.12 6.72 -0.03
N GLN A 602 24.34 6.98 1.03
CA GLN A 602 24.32 8.30 1.69
C GLN A 602 25.69 8.71 2.27
N LYS A 603 26.48 7.76 2.77
CA LYS A 603 27.78 8.03 3.38
C LYS A 603 28.81 8.36 2.32
N GLU A 604 28.81 7.60 1.22
CA GLU A 604 29.64 7.84 0.04
C GLU A 604 29.21 9.12 -0.69
N GLY A 605 27.91 9.35 -0.87
CA GLY A 605 27.32 10.56 -1.44
C GLY A 605 27.79 11.80 -0.68
N LEU A 606 27.70 11.82 0.66
CA LEU A 606 28.24 12.92 1.48
C LEU A 606 29.73 13.18 1.24
N LEU A 607 30.55 12.13 1.18
CA LEU A 607 31.98 12.23 0.89
C LEU A 607 32.23 12.86 -0.50
N TRP A 608 31.49 12.43 -1.52
CA TRP A 608 31.58 12.97 -2.87
C TRP A 608 31.05 14.41 -2.96
N ARG A 609 29.97 14.75 -2.24
CA ARG A 609 29.45 16.13 -2.14
C ARG A 609 30.53 17.08 -1.62
N GLU A 610 31.25 16.68 -0.57
CA GLU A 610 32.32 17.49 -0.01
C GLU A 610 33.51 17.61 -0.96
N ARG A 611 33.97 16.50 -1.56
CA ARG A 611 35.13 16.53 -2.45
C ARG A 611 34.89 17.33 -3.73
N LEU A 612 33.70 17.22 -4.34
CA LEU A 612 33.38 17.94 -5.57
C LEU A 612 33.26 19.46 -5.33
N LYS A 613 32.78 19.90 -4.16
CA LYS A 613 32.71 21.33 -3.79
C LYS A 613 34.06 22.05 -3.80
N TRP A 614 35.17 21.34 -3.57
CA TRP A 614 36.51 21.92 -3.52
C TRP A 614 37.13 22.20 -4.89
N SER A 615 36.49 21.79 -5.98
CA SER A 615 37.04 21.85 -7.34
C SER A 615 36.60 23.06 -8.18
N HIS A 616 35.79 23.97 -7.62
CA HIS A 616 35.25 25.14 -8.33
C HIS A 616 36.27 26.23 -8.68
N SER A 617 37.53 26.14 -8.23
CA SER A 617 38.55 27.19 -8.40
C SER A 617 39.40 27.10 -9.68
N LEU A 618 39.16 26.13 -10.57
CA LEU A 618 40.01 25.91 -11.75
C LEU A 618 39.34 26.44 -13.04
N GLN A 619 39.84 27.56 -13.55
CA GLN A 619 39.49 28.11 -14.87
C GLN A 619 40.37 27.45 -15.96
N GLY A 620 39.77 26.60 -16.79
CA GLY A 620 40.42 25.95 -17.94
C GLY A 620 39.51 24.93 -18.62
N GLU A 621 39.71 24.67 -19.92
CA GLU A 621 39.07 23.54 -20.63
C GLU A 621 39.61 22.24 -20.04
N CYS A 622 38.72 21.36 -19.55
CA CYS A 622 39.12 20.14 -18.87
C CYS A 622 38.49 18.94 -19.58
N GLU A 623 39.26 17.87 -19.74
CA GLU A 623 38.90 16.69 -20.55
C GLU A 623 37.82 15.82 -19.86
N VAL A 624 37.67 15.93 -18.53
CA VAL A 624 36.76 15.12 -17.70
C VAL A 624 35.96 15.97 -16.71
N GLU A 625 34.65 15.76 -16.69
CA GLU A 625 33.69 16.37 -15.75
C GLU A 625 33.01 15.28 -14.92
N ILE A 626 33.03 15.43 -13.59
CA ILE A 626 32.29 14.58 -12.65
C ILE A 626 31.15 15.42 -12.07
N SER A 627 29.91 15.03 -12.33
CA SER A 627 28.72 15.63 -11.72
C SER A 627 28.08 14.63 -10.79
N MET A 628 27.48 15.10 -9.72
CA MET A 628 26.73 14.27 -8.80
C MET A 628 25.30 14.79 -8.77
N ILE A 629 24.39 13.91 -9.16
CA ILE A 629 22.98 14.17 -9.34
C ILE A 629 22.24 13.57 -8.15
N ASP A 630 21.45 14.42 -7.51
CA ASP A 630 20.52 13.99 -6.48
C ASP A 630 19.32 13.36 -7.19
N LEU A 631 19.09 12.07 -6.95
CA LEU A 631 18.09 11.28 -7.67
C LEU A 631 16.65 11.72 -7.38
N THR A 632 16.43 12.35 -6.22
CA THR A 632 15.11 12.86 -5.81
C THR A 632 14.76 14.11 -6.61
N THR A 633 15.70 15.06 -6.68
CA THR A 633 15.48 16.36 -7.33
C THR A 633 15.86 16.38 -8.81
N ARG A 634 16.57 15.34 -9.28
CA ARG A 634 17.28 15.28 -10.57
C ARG A 634 18.25 16.46 -10.77
N ALA A 635 18.60 17.18 -9.71
CA ALA A 635 19.49 18.32 -9.77
C ALA A 635 20.94 17.89 -9.60
N CYS A 636 21.84 18.54 -10.32
CA CYS A 636 23.27 18.42 -10.09
C CYS A 636 23.61 19.13 -8.76
N VAL A 637 23.86 18.36 -7.71
CA VAL A 637 24.10 18.86 -6.34
C VAL A 637 25.59 19.10 -6.03
N ALA A 638 26.49 18.51 -6.81
CA ALA A 638 27.91 18.85 -6.79
C ALA A 638 28.55 18.52 -8.14
N ARG A 639 29.62 19.24 -8.51
CA ARG A 639 30.33 19.05 -9.79
C ARG A 639 31.80 19.39 -9.64
N GLY A 640 32.67 18.66 -10.35
CA GLY A 640 34.10 18.93 -10.36
C GLY A 640 34.87 18.48 -11.60
N ARG A 641 36.10 18.98 -11.74
CA ARG A 641 36.99 18.82 -12.92
C ARG A 641 38.31 18.11 -12.57
N GLN A 642 38.90 17.45 -13.57
CA GLN A 642 39.95 16.42 -13.48
C GLN A 642 41.26 16.78 -12.75
N GLU A 643 41.73 18.02 -12.81
CA GLU A 643 43.10 18.37 -12.34
C GLU A 643 43.30 18.17 -10.82
N ALA A 644 42.24 18.10 -10.02
CA ALA A 644 42.33 17.90 -8.56
C ALA A 644 42.44 16.43 -8.10
N PHE A 645 42.36 15.45 -9.02
CA PHE A 645 41.98 14.07 -8.64
C PHE A 645 43.04 12.98 -8.88
N TYR A 646 44.14 13.27 -9.60
CA TYR A 646 45.15 12.25 -9.95
C TYR A 646 46.29 12.06 -8.93
N SER A 647 46.25 12.72 -7.77
CA SER A 647 47.24 12.52 -6.69
C SER A 647 46.75 11.61 -5.55
N ASP A 648 45.49 11.13 -5.59
CA ASP A 648 44.87 10.31 -4.54
C ASP A 648 44.54 8.90 -5.04
N ALA A 649 45.18 7.88 -4.46
CA ALA A 649 45.00 6.46 -4.80
C ALA A 649 43.54 5.98 -4.68
N MET A 650 42.73 6.60 -3.80
CA MET A 650 41.30 6.29 -3.68
C MET A 650 40.51 6.75 -4.90
N THR A 651 40.90 7.87 -5.50
CA THR A 651 40.23 8.43 -6.67
C THR A 651 40.62 7.70 -7.96
N THR A 652 41.90 7.37 -8.13
CA THR A 652 42.37 6.48 -9.22
C THR A 652 41.65 5.14 -9.16
N ARG A 653 41.42 4.59 -7.96
CA ARG A 653 40.61 3.39 -7.76
C ARG A 653 39.16 3.56 -8.22
N ALA A 654 38.51 4.65 -7.84
CA ALA A 654 37.12 4.91 -8.22
C ALA A 654 36.96 5.06 -9.74
N ILE A 655 37.89 5.78 -10.41
CA ILE A 655 37.92 5.96 -11.87
C ILE A 655 38.14 4.62 -12.59
N ALA A 656 39.05 3.78 -12.09
CA ALA A 656 39.31 2.48 -12.69
C ALA A 656 38.09 1.54 -12.60
N ILE A 657 37.37 1.56 -11.46
CA ILE A 657 36.11 0.80 -11.30
C ILE A 657 35.01 1.34 -12.22
N LEU A 658 34.92 2.67 -12.35
CA LEU A 658 33.99 3.38 -13.23
C LEU A 658 34.12 2.96 -14.69
N LYS A 659 35.36 3.01 -15.21
CA LYS A 659 35.71 2.58 -16.56
C LYS A 659 35.33 1.11 -16.79
N PHE A 660 35.56 0.26 -15.79
CA PHE A 660 35.20 -1.15 -15.87
C PHE A 660 33.69 -1.36 -16.02
N LEU A 661 32.89 -0.70 -15.19
CA LEU A 661 31.43 -0.83 -15.24
C LEU A 661 30.81 -0.24 -16.52
N SER A 662 31.47 0.72 -17.17
CA SER A 662 30.99 1.33 -18.41
C SER A 662 31.40 0.59 -19.69
N GLY A 663 32.15 -0.51 -19.57
CA GLY A 663 32.58 -1.30 -20.72
C GLY A 663 33.87 -0.81 -21.38
N GLU A 664 34.69 -0.01 -20.68
CA GLU A 664 36.00 0.43 -21.16
C GLU A 664 37.03 -0.71 -21.08
N VAL A 665 37.87 -0.82 -22.11
CA VAL A 665 38.86 -1.90 -22.25
C VAL A 665 40.30 -1.43 -22.05
N ASP A 666 40.54 -0.12 -22.16
CA ASP A 666 41.85 0.51 -22.03
C ASP A 666 42.03 1.22 -20.68
N TYR A 667 43.15 0.94 -20.02
CA TYR A 667 43.47 1.47 -18.68
C TYR A 667 44.91 1.98 -18.63
N ALA A 668 45.11 3.11 -17.96
CA ALA A 668 46.45 3.63 -17.67
C ALA A 668 47.17 2.75 -16.62
N GLU A 669 48.50 2.80 -16.57
CA GLU A 669 49.30 1.94 -15.67
C GLU A 669 48.94 2.09 -14.19
N ASP A 670 48.62 3.31 -13.75
CA ASP A 670 48.21 3.63 -12.38
C ASP A 670 46.79 3.13 -12.04
N GLU A 671 45.94 2.87 -13.05
CA GLU A 671 44.58 2.33 -12.90
C GLU A 671 44.55 0.80 -12.81
N LYS A 672 45.56 0.10 -13.36
CA LYS A 672 45.60 -1.37 -13.42
C LYS A 672 45.58 -2.03 -12.04
N THR A 673 46.42 -1.53 -11.12
CA THR A 673 46.56 -2.12 -9.78
C THR A 673 45.28 -1.96 -8.94
N PRO A 674 44.68 -0.75 -8.85
CA PRO A 674 43.40 -0.58 -8.16
C PRO A 674 42.26 -1.44 -8.73
N LEU A 675 42.13 -1.53 -10.05
CA LEU A 675 41.11 -2.37 -10.69
C LEU A 675 41.35 -3.85 -10.41
N THR A 676 42.60 -4.31 -10.53
CA THR A 676 42.98 -5.69 -10.20
C THR A 676 42.61 -6.05 -8.77
N ASN A 677 42.89 -5.16 -7.81
CA ASN A 677 42.56 -5.37 -6.40
C ASN A 677 41.04 -5.37 -6.15
N PHE A 678 40.28 -4.54 -6.87
CA PHE A 678 38.82 -4.55 -6.82
C PHE A 678 38.25 -5.88 -7.33
N LEU A 679 38.72 -6.34 -8.49
CA LEU A 679 38.28 -7.60 -9.11
C LEU A 679 38.73 -8.83 -8.32
N LYS A 680 39.82 -8.76 -7.55
CA LYS A 680 40.30 -9.84 -6.67
C LYS A 680 39.56 -9.95 -5.33
N LYS A 681 38.62 -9.06 -5.01
CA LYS A 681 38.00 -8.99 -3.68
C LYS A 681 37.35 -10.31 -3.26
N ASP A 682 36.60 -10.95 -4.17
CA ASP A 682 36.12 -12.32 -4.01
C ASP A 682 35.73 -12.92 -5.37
N ARG A 683 35.82 -14.25 -5.47
CA ARG A 683 35.60 -15.02 -6.71
C ARG A 683 34.17 -14.88 -7.25
N TYR A 684 33.18 -14.77 -6.36
CA TYR A 684 31.77 -14.71 -6.74
C TYR A 684 31.44 -13.37 -7.40
N THR A 685 31.85 -12.27 -6.76
CA THR A 685 31.74 -10.92 -7.30
C THR A 685 32.49 -10.78 -8.62
N PHE A 686 33.69 -11.36 -8.73
CA PHE A 686 34.45 -11.36 -9.98
C PHE A 686 33.67 -12.00 -11.15
N ASN A 687 33.12 -13.21 -10.96
CA ASN A 687 32.38 -13.91 -12.01
C ASN A 687 31.13 -13.11 -12.46
N ARG A 688 30.42 -12.46 -11.52
CA ARG A 688 29.26 -11.60 -11.84
C ARG A 688 29.67 -10.35 -12.61
N LEU A 689 30.75 -9.69 -12.18
CA LEU A 689 31.27 -8.49 -12.82
C LEU A 689 31.80 -8.76 -14.22
N GLU A 690 32.48 -9.89 -14.43
CA GLU A 690 32.92 -10.33 -15.75
C GLU A 690 31.73 -10.66 -16.67
N ALA A 691 30.73 -11.39 -16.17
CA ALA A 691 29.51 -11.68 -16.93
C ALA A 691 28.76 -10.40 -17.30
N HIS A 692 28.66 -9.44 -16.38
CA HIS A 692 28.07 -8.14 -16.63
C HIS A 692 28.84 -7.36 -17.71
N PHE A 693 30.17 -7.28 -17.58
CA PHE A 693 31.04 -6.63 -18.58
C PHE A 693 30.85 -7.25 -19.97
N HIS A 694 30.84 -8.57 -20.08
CA HIS A 694 30.57 -9.25 -21.35
C HIS A 694 29.17 -8.91 -21.88
N SER A 695 28.13 -8.92 -21.03
CA SER A 695 26.77 -8.57 -21.47
C SER A 695 26.67 -7.14 -22.04
N VAL A 696 27.39 -6.18 -21.46
CA VAL A 696 27.44 -4.78 -21.91
C VAL A 696 28.29 -4.65 -23.18
N SER A 697 29.46 -5.28 -23.21
CA SER A 697 30.37 -5.26 -24.37
C SER A 697 29.78 -5.96 -25.61
N TYR A 698 28.97 -7.01 -25.43
CA TYR A 698 28.31 -7.72 -26.53
C TYR A 698 27.16 -6.90 -27.14
N LYS A 699 26.40 -6.17 -26.33
CA LYS A 699 25.33 -5.27 -26.80
C LYS A 699 25.84 -4.13 -27.70
N HIS A 700 27.11 -3.75 -27.58
CA HIS A 700 27.71 -2.65 -28.35
C HIS A 700 28.65 -3.10 -29.49
N HIS A 701 28.59 -4.36 -29.93
CA HIS A 701 29.45 -4.92 -30.99
C HIS A 701 30.97 -4.82 -30.73
N LYS A 702 31.41 -4.67 -29.47
CA LYS A 702 32.82 -4.42 -29.10
C LYS A 702 33.68 -5.67 -28.90
N LYS A 703 33.23 -6.87 -29.26
CA LYS A 703 33.95 -8.14 -29.01
C LYS A 703 35.41 -8.13 -29.50
N LYS A 704 35.68 -7.53 -30.67
CA LYS A 704 37.05 -7.37 -31.22
C LYS A 704 37.95 -6.41 -30.43
N ALA A 705 37.37 -5.46 -29.69
CA ALA A 705 38.12 -4.48 -28.89
C ALA A 705 38.52 -5.05 -27.52
N PHE A 706 37.86 -6.10 -27.04
CA PHE A 706 38.24 -6.77 -25.80
C PHE A 706 39.43 -7.71 -25.99
N GLU A 707 39.49 -8.45 -27.11
CA GLU A 707 40.61 -9.32 -27.43
C GLU A 707 41.90 -8.50 -27.66
N GLY A 708 42.94 -8.78 -26.89
CA GLY A 708 44.21 -8.04 -26.91
C GLY A 708 44.24 -6.76 -26.07
N SER A 709 43.15 -6.45 -25.35
CA SER A 709 43.07 -5.25 -24.50
C SER A 709 43.80 -5.39 -23.16
N VAL A 710 44.09 -4.23 -22.55
CA VAL A 710 44.61 -4.15 -21.17
C VAL A 710 43.65 -4.83 -20.18
N LEU A 711 42.34 -4.69 -20.37
CA LEU A 711 41.36 -5.34 -19.50
C LEU A 711 41.39 -6.87 -19.61
N GLN A 712 41.59 -7.42 -20.80
CA GLN A 712 41.71 -8.88 -20.96
C GLN A 712 42.91 -9.42 -20.19
N GLU A 713 44.03 -8.69 -20.18
CA GLU A 713 45.21 -9.03 -19.38
C GLU A 713 44.88 -8.98 -17.87
N ILE A 714 44.24 -7.91 -17.39
CA ILE A 714 43.81 -7.77 -16.00
C ILE A 714 42.89 -8.94 -15.60
N ILE A 715 41.85 -9.22 -16.38
CA ILE A 715 40.89 -10.32 -16.13
C ILE A 715 41.62 -11.68 -16.12
N ARG A 716 42.54 -11.92 -17.06
CA ARG A 716 43.36 -13.14 -17.10
C ARG A 716 44.19 -13.29 -15.84
N ASN A 717 44.84 -12.22 -15.37
CA ASN A 717 45.66 -12.21 -14.16
C ASN A 717 44.82 -12.42 -12.89
N VAL A 718 43.61 -11.84 -12.84
CA VAL A 718 42.66 -12.05 -11.74
C VAL A 718 42.15 -13.50 -11.75
N LYS A 719 41.79 -14.05 -12.91
CA LYS A 719 41.43 -15.47 -13.07
C LYS A 719 42.53 -16.40 -12.60
N ALA A 720 43.77 -16.17 -13.04
CA ALA A 720 44.91 -16.98 -12.62
C ALA A 720 45.11 -16.97 -11.08
N SER A 721 44.73 -15.88 -10.40
CA SER A 721 44.80 -15.82 -8.93
C SER A 721 43.70 -16.60 -8.21
N PHE A 722 42.52 -16.77 -8.84
CA PHE A 722 41.43 -17.59 -8.29
C PHE A 722 41.50 -19.06 -8.72
N TYR A 723 42.17 -19.31 -9.85
CA TYR A 723 42.34 -20.61 -10.47
C TYR A 723 43.83 -20.83 -10.81
N PRO A 724 44.71 -20.96 -9.80
CA PRO A 724 46.09 -21.33 -10.06
C PRO A 724 46.06 -22.72 -10.71
N CYS A 725 46.42 -22.81 -11.99
CA CYS A 725 46.55 -24.09 -12.67
C CYS A 725 47.56 -24.96 -11.90
N THR A 726 47.14 -26.17 -11.52
CA THR A 726 48.05 -27.31 -11.31
C THR A 726 48.65 -27.76 -12.62
#